data_AF-A0A9P7BFF1-F1
#
_entry.id   AF-A0A9P7BFF1-F1
#
_cell.length_a   1.000
_cell.length_b   1.000
_cell.length_c   1.000
_cell.angle_alpha   90.00
_cell.angle_beta   90.00
_cell.angle_gamma   90.00
#
_symmetry.space_group_name_H-M   'P 1'
#
loop_
_entity.id
_entity.type
_entity.pdbx_description
1 polymer ?
#
loop_
_entity_poly.entity_id
_entity_poly.type
_entity_poly.pdbx_seq_one_letter_code
_entity_poly.pdbx_strand_id
1 'polypeptide(L)'
;MTESWEIIVSKKRKALKECIPKEWVIPNLKDDMLSKGFVNTSKYLDTIISNDEIKITTKTVPQLSKLISSGQLTSVEVTKAFAHRAMLAHQILNCCSEIFIDKALERAKYLDEIFEKTGKTIGILHGIPLSLKDQVDLKGIPSSIGYVSLANIKKTENSLLADKLLEVGAIFFVKTCVPMAMMAPETESNLYPYTHSAVNINLSSGGSSGGEGALIGAGGARIGFGTDIGGSIRIPSTYNGIFSIKPSVGRVSYLRVSNSYESQECVPSVIGPMAQTLEEVEFMMKIITSTKCWLYDPKVLPLEWRDYEISNIEKLKIGIWYDSGNVEPMPAITRVLGEVAEDLGKLDNIEVIKVQWPDHPRLITALFNVYGADGCKEIINECKKSGEPIHKLLEYLVGTETKTALNINEWWDLCKEVYLIKQVYLKFWADNELDAIIAPVMANTSVMPYDFACLDYTGVCNLCDCSGVVIPLGEVDASIDILKERPARSDIEEKIRSQYNPKTFDGMPDNYFITSRLLKRFPLLLDNIDPSNGWSNLHYSAYHNNYQICELLLKYIHSRFISTSLKLSNQDNSIKLKSKGSSLYNQITNEDEIKLTFDKQTVLHIACLGNSAATLNLLLSYFNVCIDQRDNNGYTPTHICCIKGYSDCLSILLEKGSYPNIQDTDGDTPLHKAFQYSNIKCIGILLKYNADDQLLNNVGWKPTDVAFNNDVIQEYKNFKSSISSNSSLTTVHCLNDSDLITKTPQTKYAPIKVTQNNVSSISFLPSNHNSSLSNYQTRINLPPIQPRKYSLSSMLSDEYVDKFDSHEDSRSSTSSKNSRNSSPSCSSCNHNLLLPRKSPSIVPQDSNHQLNSKRYPQPPLLSANPNQSPSISSPRRSTISHSVHDSPTSKRSSLSTRTFRSNSQISDNTSPIKTDYPQLIQQTTGSSLVKSGNSTPRHSLQSGYRTINSSYPIPLQVEEASSKLHDLKLKNVDRLKLDTKLGNIINNTSQENLISSPTSLHINSSNLMTDNTDNKNNSLDLTKRSKILSIPILSSRVRHNS
;
A
#
# COMPACT_ATOMS: atom_id res chain seq x y z
N MET A 1 -10.72 -45.44 1.69
CA MET A 1 -9.40 -44.90 1.28
C MET A 1 -9.59 -43.42 1.00
N THR A 2 -8.57 -42.59 1.18
CA THR A 2 -8.56 -41.26 0.55
C THR A 2 -8.55 -41.43 -0.97
N GLU A 3 -9.15 -40.47 -1.68
CA GLU A 3 -9.06 -40.42 -3.14
C GLU A 3 -7.65 -39.97 -3.54
N SER A 4 -7.06 -40.58 -4.58
CA SER A 4 -5.70 -40.21 -4.99
C SER A 4 -5.70 -38.86 -5.69
N TRP A 5 -4.59 -38.11 -5.56
CA TRP A 5 -4.49 -36.75 -6.09
C TRP A 5 -4.77 -36.69 -7.60
N GLU A 6 -4.36 -37.72 -8.38
CA GLU A 6 -4.62 -37.81 -9.81
C GLU A 6 -6.13 -37.87 -10.13
N ILE A 7 -6.92 -38.54 -9.29
CA ILE A 7 -8.38 -38.64 -9.44
C ILE A 7 -9.03 -37.30 -9.07
N ILE A 8 -8.55 -36.62 -8.03
CA ILE A 8 -9.01 -35.28 -7.64
C ILE A 8 -8.72 -34.28 -8.78
N VAL A 9 -7.51 -34.30 -9.35
CA VAL A 9 -7.10 -33.49 -10.50
C VAL A 9 -7.97 -33.80 -11.73
N SER A 10 -8.16 -35.08 -12.05
CA SER A 10 -8.99 -35.51 -13.18
C SER A 10 -10.43 -35.01 -13.06
N LYS A 11 -11.04 -35.15 -11.86
CA LYS A 11 -12.37 -34.60 -11.56
C LYS A 11 -12.42 -33.08 -11.67
N LYS A 12 -11.43 -32.37 -11.11
CA LYS A 12 -11.39 -30.89 -11.15
C LYS A 12 -11.26 -30.38 -12.58
N ARG A 13 -10.31 -30.90 -13.36
CA ARG A 13 -10.11 -30.55 -14.78
C ARG A 13 -11.32 -30.91 -15.64
N LYS A 14 -12.03 -32.01 -15.33
CA LYS A 14 -13.29 -32.36 -15.99
C LYS A 14 -14.40 -31.36 -15.64
N ALA A 15 -14.65 -31.10 -14.36
CA ALA A 15 -15.70 -30.19 -13.91
C ALA A 15 -15.49 -28.76 -14.46
N LEU A 16 -14.25 -28.27 -14.50
CA LEU A 16 -13.89 -26.99 -15.08
C LEU A 16 -14.28 -26.89 -16.57
N LYS A 17 -14.04 -27.95 -17.36
CA LYS A 17 -14.48 -28.02 -18.75
C LYS A 17 -16.01 -28.12 -18.89
N GLU A 18 -16.68 -28.78 -17.96
CA GLU A 18 -18.16 -28.87 -17.91
C GLU A 18 -18.83 -27.55 -17.47
N CYS A 19 -18.07 -26.59 -16.92
CA CYS A 19 -18.53 -25.22 -16.64
C CYS A 19 -18.46 -24.27 -17.85
N ILE A 20 -17.93 -24.70 -19.00
CA ILE A 20 -17.97 -23.92 -20.25
C ILE A 20 -19.33 -24.17 -20.93
N PRO A 21 -20.10 -23.12 -21.31
CA PRO A 21 -21.31 -23.28 -22.11
C PRO A 21 -21.02 -24.09 -23.39
N LYS A 22 -21.86 -25.08 -23.68
CA LYS A 22 -21.57 -26.09 -24.72
C LYS A 22 -21.48 -25.49 -26.13
N GLU A 23 -22.23 -24.42 -26.35
CA GLU A 23 -22.23 -23.59 -27.55
C GLU A 23 -20.92 -22.78 -27.74
N TRP A 24 -20.07 -22.66 -26.72
CA TRP A 24 -18.78 -21.96 -26.75
C TRP A 24 -17.58 -22.92 -26.75
N VAL A 25 -17.82 -24.23 -26.75
CA VAL A 25 -16.75 -25.25 -26.83
C VAL A 25 -16.40 -25.49 -28.29
N ILE A 26 -15.18 -25.13 -28.70
CA ILE A 26 -14.67 -25.37 -30.04
C ILE A 26 -13.57 -26.46 -29.96
N PRO A 27 -13.80 -27.67 -30.49
CA PRO A 27 -12.80 -28.73 -30.51
C PRO A 27 -11.50 -28.29 -31.19
N ASN A 28 -10.37 -28.63 -30.58
CA ASN A 28 -9.01 -28.41 -31.13
C ASN A 28 -8.70 -26.94 -31.48
N LEU A 29 -9.31 -25.97 -30.79
CA LEU A 29 -9.18 -24.53 -31.07
C LEU A 29 -7.72 -24.02 -31.14
N LYS A 30 -6.82 -24.58 -30.31
CA LYS A 30 -5.38 -24.27 -30.34
C LYS A 30 -4.70 -24.75 -31.63
N ASP A 31 -5.12 -25.90 -32.17
CA ASP A 31 -4.54 -26.49 -33.37
C ASP A 31 -5.02 -25.76 -34.63
N ASP A 32 -6.29 -25.33 -34.65
CA ASP A 32 -6.81 -24.46 -35.71
C ASP A 32 -6.05 -23.11 -35.77
N MET A 33 -5.88 -22.45 -34.62
CA MET A 33 -5.06 -21.22 -34.49
C MET A 33 -3.66 -21.38 -35.08
N LEU A 34 -2.96 -22.45 -34.68
CA LEU A 34 -1.60 -22.76 -35.17
C LEU A 34 -1.59 -23.09 -36.67
N SER A 35 -2.59 -23.83 -37.17
CA SER A 35 -2.71 -24.18 -38.60
C SER A 35 -2.92 -22.95 -39.51
N LYS A 36 -3.50 -21.88 -38.96
CA LYS A 36 -3.69 -20.57 -39.62
C LYS A 36 -2.49 -19.63 -39.44
N GLY A 37 -1.40 -20.10 -38.83
CA GLY A 37 -0.17 -19.32 -38.64
C GLY A 37 -0.20 -18.33 -37.47
N PHE A 38 -1.22 -18.36 -36.61
CA PHE A 38 -1.30 -17.47 -35.46
C PHE A 38 -0.54 -18.04 -34.25
N VAL A 39 0.39 -17.24 -33.70
CA VAL A 39 0.96 -17.47 -32.36
C VAL A 39 0.34 -16.57 -31.28
N ASN A 40 -0.27 -15.46 -31.69
CA ASN A 40 -0.92 -14.49 -30.80
C ASN A 40 -2.41 -14.81 -30.68
N THR A 41 -2.83 -15.19 -29.47
CA THR A 41 -4.21 -15.61 -29.18
C THR A 41 -5.20 -14.48 -29.41
N SER A 42 -4.89 -13.24 -29.02
CA SER A 42 -5.83 -12.13 -29.16
C SER A 42 -6.13 -11.83 -30.64
N LYS A 43 -5.08 -11.70 -31.46
CA LYS A 43 -5.18 -11.51 -32.92
C LYS A 43 -5.96 -12.64 -33.60
N TYR A 44 -5.85 -13.88 -33.11
CA TYR A 44 -6.64 -15.01 -33.61
C TYR A 44 -8.11 -14.94 -33.18
N LEU A 45 -8.41 -14.65 -31.90
CA LEU A 45 -9.77 -14.58 -31.39
C LEU A 45 -10.62 -13.52 -32.14
N ASP A 46 -10.01 -12.39 -32.50
CA ASP A 46 -10.64 -11.34 -33.32
C ASP A 46 -11.02 -11.81 -34.74
N THR A 47 -10.57 -13.00 -35.20
CA THR A 47 -11.00 -13.61 -36.48
C THR A 47 -12.20 -14.54 -36.36
N ILE A 48 -12.62 -14.93 -35.15
CA ILE A 48 -13.68 -15.93 -34.91
C ILE A 48 -14.85 -15.44 -34.04
N ILE A 49 -14.69 -14.37 -33.26
CA ILE A 49 -15.79 -13.75 -32.51
C ILE A 49 -16.55 -12.72 -33.35
N SER A 50 -17.73 -12.30 -32.91
CA SER A 50 -18.53 -11.33 -33.68
C SER A 50 -17.96 -9.91 -33.60
N ASN A 51 -18.20 -9.11 -34.65
CA ASN A 51 -17.82 -7.69 -34.69
C ASN A 51 -18.36 -6.88 -33.50
N ASP A 52 -19.51 -7.24 -32.94
CA ASP A 52 -20.08 -6.54 -31.79
C ASP A 52 -19.41 -6.95 -30.46
N GLU A 53 -18.97 -8.20 -30.33
CA GLU A 53 -18.10 -8.63 -29.22
C GLU A 53 -16.72 -7.98 -29.29
N ILE A 54 -16.14 -7.78 -30.48
CA ILE A 54 -14.92 -6.97 -30.66
C ILE A 54 -15.19 -5.52 -30.21
N LYS A 55 -16.27 -4.90 -30.69
CA LYS A 55 -16.66 -3.53 -30.30
C LYS A 55 -16.87 -3.36 -28.80
N ILE A 56 -17.25 -4.40 -28.06
CA ILE A 56 -17.40 -4.38 -26.60
C ILE A 56 -16.06 -4.65 -25.91
N THR A 57 -15.37 -5.74 -26.27
CA THR A 57 -14.16 -6.22 -25.57
C THR A 57 -12.94 -5.30 -25.73
N THR A 58 -12.93 -4.45 -26.76
CA THR A 58 -11.90 -3.43 -27.00
C THR A 58 -12.08 -2.11 -26.25
N LYS A 59 -13.21 -1.88 -25.55
CA LYS A 59 -13.45 -0.62 -24.82
C LYS A 59 -12.78 -0.63 -23.45
N THR A 60 -12.29 0.54 -23.02
CA THR A 60 -11.77 0.68 -21.65
C THR A 60 -12.91 0.61 -20.61
N VAL A 61 -12.62 0.17 -19.39
CA VAL A 61 -13.65 0.11 -18.32
C VAL A 61 -14.36 1.46 -18.07
N PRO A 62 -13.70 2.63 -18.08
CA PRO A 62 -14.39 3.92 -18.04
C PRO A 62 -15.41 4.12 -19.18
N GLN A 63 -15.09 3.69 -20.40
CA GLN A 63 -15.99 3.76 -21.56
C GLN A 63 -17.18 2.81 -21.40
N LEU A 64 -16.95 1.58 -20.93
CA LEU A 64 -18.01 0.60 -20.65
C LEU A 64 -18.95 1.10 -19.55
N SER A 65 -18.41 1.62 -18.44
CA SER A 65 -19.18 2.19 -17.34
C SER A 65 -20.06 3.35 -17.81
N LYS A 66 -19.54 4.23 -18.67
CA LYS A 66 -20.30 5.32 -19.30
C LYS A 66 -21.40 4.81 -20.24
N LEU A 67 -21.16 3.75 -21.01
CA LEU A 67 -22.17 3.19 -21.91
C LEU A 67 -23.32 2.53 -21.12
N ILE A 68 -22.99 1.70 -20.12
CA ILE A 68 -23.99 1.04 -19.26
C ILE A 68 -24.81 2.07 -18.47
N SER A 69 -24.16 3.04 -17.81
CA SER A 69 -24.86 4.11 -17.07
C SER A 69 -25.70 5.05 -17.94
N SER A 70 -25.55 4.99 -19.28
CA SER A 70 -26.40 5.71 -20.23
C SER A 70 -27.45 4.84 -20.94
N GLY A 71 -27.55 3.55 -20.59
CA GLY A 71 -28.46 2.60 -21.22
C GLY A 71 -28.12 2.23 -22.68
N GLN A 72 -26.89 2.51 -23.14
CA GLN A 72 -26.43 2.17 -24.50
C GLN A 72 -25.91 0.73 -24.64
N LEU A 73 -25.61 0.08 -23.51
CA LEU A 73 -25.28 -1.34 -23.40
C LEU A 73 -25.85 -1.85 -22.07
N THR A 74 -26.27 -3.11 -22.01
CA THR A 74 -26.65 -3.78 -20.77
C THR A 74 -25.44 -4.46 -20.11
N SER A 75 -25.50 -4.63 -18.79
CA SER A 75 -24.58 -5.45 -18.02
C SER A 75 -24.53 -6.89 -18.56
N VAL A 76 -25.67 -7.43 -19.01
CA VAL A 76 -25.76 -8.76 -19.61
C VAL A 76 -24.99 -8.86 -20.92
N GLU A 77 -25.12 -7.90 -21.84
CA GLU A 77 -24.37 -7.89 -23.10
C GLU A 77 -22.87 -7.80 -22.86
N VAL A 78 -22.43 -6.89 -21.98
CA VAL A 78 -21.01 -6.72 -21.65
C VAL A 78 -20.46 -7.97 -20.97
N THR A 79 -21.15 -8.51 -19.97
CA THR A 79 -20.75 -9.74 -19.28
C THR A 79 -20.66 -10.92 -20.23
N LYS A 80 -21.63 -11.07 -21.15
CA LYS A 80 -21.66 -12.18 -22.11
C LYS A 80 -20.49 -12.11 -23.11
N ALA A 81 -20.19 -10.92 -23.64
CA ALA A 81 -19.09 -10.73 -24.59
C ALA A 81 -17.71 -11.08 -23.99
N PHE A 82 -17.43 -10.60 -22.76
CA PHE A 82 -16.20 -10.96 -22.05
C PHE A 82 -16.17 -12.44 -21.65
N ALA A 83 -17.29 -12.99 -21.15
CA ALA A 83 -17.37 -14.41 -20.79
C ALA A 83 -17.11 -15.34 -21.99
N HIS A 84 -17.65 -15.03 -23.18
CA HIS A 84 -17.41 -15.82 -24.39
C HIS A 84 -15.95 -15.74 -24.84
N ARG A 85 -15.39 -14.53 -24.99
CA ARG A 85 -13.96 -14.34 -25.36
C ARG A 85 -13.02 -15.01 -24.35
N ALA A 86 -13.34 -14.97 -23.06
CA ALA A 86 -12.60 -15.65 -22.00
C ALA A 86 -12.64 -17.19 -22.12
N MET A 87 -13.78 -17.79 -22.50
CA MET A 87 -13.84 -19.25 -22.68
C MET A 87 -13.08 -19.73 -23.91
N LEU A 88 -13.05 -18.93 -24.99
CA LEU A 88 -12.21 -19.21 -26.16
C LEU A 88 -10.71 -19.07 -25.81
N ALA A 89 -10.34 -18.00 -25.10
CA ALA A 89 -8.98 -17.82 -24.58
C ALA A 89 -8.55 -18.99 -23.66
N HIS A 90 -9.42 -19.43 -22.75
CA HIS A 90 -9.14 -20.54 -21.83
C HIS A 90 -8.88 -21.86 -22.57
N GLN A 91 -9.62 -22.16 -23.65
CA GLN A 91 -9.44 -23.35 -24.48
C GLN A 91 -8.09 -23.39 -25.23
N ILE A 92 -7.41 -22.24 -25.38
CA ILE A 92 -6.08 -22.11 -26.00
C ILE A 92 -4.97 -22.03 -24.94
N LEU A 93 -5.21 -21.27 -23.86
CA LEU A 93 -4.19 -20.82 -22.90
C LEU A 93 -4.23 -21.51 -21.53
N ASN A 94 -5.25 -22.32 -21.21
CA ASN A 94 -5.48 -22.93 -19.89
C ASN A 94 -5.65 -21.94 -18.70
N CYS A 95 -5.86 -20.65 -18.96
CA CYS A 95 -5.68 -19.56 -17.97
C CYS A 95 -6.68 -19.47 -16.78
N CYS A 96 -7.65 -20.37 -16.62
CA CYS A 96 -8.74 -20.26 -15.64
C CYS A 96 -8.72 -21.45 -14.64
N SER A 97 -8.88 -21.16 -13.35
CA SER A 97 -8.96 -22.15 -12.25
C SER A 97 -10.40 -22.50 -11.86
N GLU A 98 -11.31 -21.52 -11.96
CA GLU A 98 -12.75 -21.66 -11.69
C GLU A 98 -13.54 -20.85 -12.72
N ILE A 99 -14.69 -21.37 -13.17
CA ILE A 99 -15.57 -20.74 -14.15
C ILE A 99 -17.00 -20.74 -13.58
N PHE A 100 -17.67 -19.58 -13.57
CA PHE A 100 -18.98 -19.42 -12.92
C PHE A 100 -19.85 -18.38 -13.63
N ILE A 101 -19.90 -18.48 -14.96
CA ILE A 101 -20.59 -17.57 -15.88
C ILE A 101 -22.09 -17.41 -15.54
N ASP A 102 -22.77 -18.47 -15.13
CA ASP A 102 -24.19 -18.40 -14.74
C ASP A 102 -24.46 -17.37 -13.64
N LYS A 103 -23.60 -17.35 -12.61
CA LYS A 103 -23.67 -16.38 -11.51
C LYS A 103 -23.34 -14.96 -11.98
N ALA A 104 -22.41 -14.82 -12.94
CA ALA A 104 -22.08 -13.54 -13.53
C ALA A 104 -23.27 -12.96 -14.32
N LEU A 105 -23.96 -13.80 -15.10
CA LEU A 105 -25.14 -13.42 -15.87
C LEU A 105 -26.38 -13.20 -14.98
N GLU A 106 -26.53 -13.93 -13.87
CA GLU A 106 -27.53 -13.66 -12.82
C GLU A 106 -27.30 -12.28 -12.19
N ARG A 107 -26.06 -12.02 -11.75
CA ARG A 107 -25.62 -10.71 -11.21
C ARG A 107 -25.81 -9.58 -12.23
N ALA A 108 -25.52 -9.81 -13.52
CA ALA A 108 -25.72 -8.85 -14.59
C ALA A 108 -27.21 -8.48 -14.76
N LYS A 109 -28.10 -9.47 -14.87
CA LYS A 109 -29.56 -9.25 -14.95
C LYS A 109 -30.08 -8.45 -13.76
N TYR A 110 -29.65 -8.79 -12.55
CA TYR A 110 -30.02 -8.06 -11.33
C TYR A 110 -29.56 -6.59 -11.35
N LEU A 111 -28.40 -6.29 -11.93
CA LEU A 111 -27.91 -4.91 -12.10
C LEU A 111 -28.76 -4.16 -13.13
N ASP A 112 -29.01 -4.76 -14.29
CA ASP A 112 -29.85 -4.19 -15.35
C ASP A 112 -31.30 -3.95 -14.88
N GLU A 113 -31.87 -4.88 -14.11
CA GLU A 113 -33.17 -4.71 -13.45
C GLU A 113 -33.22 -3.52 -12.49
N ILE A 114 -32.11 -3.19 -11.80
CA ILE A 114 -32.05 -1.99 -10.95
C ILE A 114 -31.98 -0.73 -11.81
N PHE A 115 -31.18 -0.75 -12.88
CA PHE A 115 -31.07 0.38 -13.79
C PHE A 115 -32.41 0.69 -14.46
N GLU A 116 -33.11 -0.32 -14.96
CA GLU A 116 -34.47 -0.20 -15.52
C GLU A 116 -35.46 0.39 -14.51
N LYS A 117 -35.49 -0.12 -13.27
CA LYS A 117 -36.46 0.30 -12.24
C LYS A 117 -36.17 1.66 -11.61
N THR A 118 -34.96 2.20 -11.74
CA THR A 118 -34.52 3.41 -11.00
C THR A 118 -33.90 4.51 -11.84
N GLY A 119 -33.51 4.21 -13.09
CA GLY A 119 -32.70 5.10 -13.94
C GLY A 119 -31.28 5.36 -13.39
N LYS A 120 -30.78 4.51 -12.49
CA LYS A 120 -29.51 4.73 -11.77
C LYS A 120 -28.70 3.46 -11.61
N THR A 121 -27.39 3.58 -11.83
CA THR A 121 -26.39 2.56 -11.51
C THR A 121 -26.11 2.52 -10.01
N ILE A 122 -25.91 1.33 -9.43
CA ILE A 122 -25.59 1.20 -7.99
C ILE A 122 -24.18 1.71 -7.60
N GLY A 123 -23.29 1.87 -8.59
CA GLY A 123 -21.92 2.34 -8.38
C GLY A 123 -21.14 2.41 -9.70
N ILE A 124 -19.90 2.86 -9.63
CA ILE A 124 -19.06 3.18 -10.79
C ILE A 124 -18.60 1.96 -11.61
N LEU A 125 -18.67 0.75 -11.05
CA LEU A 125 -18.39 -0.52 -11.74
C LEU A 125 -19.66 -1.32 -12.07
N HIS A 126 -20.84 -0.70 -12.00
CA HIS A 126 -22.12 -1.34 -12.33
C HIS A 126 -22.08 -1.97 -13.72
N GLY A 127 -22.17 -3.31 -13.76
CA GLY A 127 -22.17 -4.10 -14.98
C GLY A 127 -20.79 -4.48 -15.52
N ILE A 128 -19.69 -4.12 -14.85
CA ILE A 128 -18.32 -4.38 -15.30
C ILE A 128 -17.84 -5.78 -14.86
N PRO A 129 -17.49 -6.69 -15.79
CA PRO A 129 -16.88 -7.97 -15.48
C PRO A 129 -15.37 -7.82 -15.18
N LEU A 130 -14.93 -8.46 -14.10
CA LEU A 130 -13.54 -8.48 -13.63
C LEU A 130 -13.05 -9.92 -13.41
N SER A 131 -11.78 -10.18 -13.74
CA SER A 131 -11.09 -11.44 -13.40
C SER A 131 -10.37 -11.35 -12.05
N LEU A 132 -10.18 -12.51 -11.40
CA LEU A 132 -9.53 -12.62 -10.09
C LEU A 132 -8.52 -13.77 -10.05
N LYS A 133 -7.28 -13.51 -9.60
CA LYS A 133 -6.30 -14.56 -9.30
C LYS A 133 -6.90 -15.57 -8.32
N ASP A 134 -6.52 -16.84 -8.44
CA ASP A 134 -7.11 -17.94 -7.65
C ASP A 134 -7.02 -17.80 -6.11
N GLN A 135 -6.32 -16.80 -5.60
CA GLN A 135 -6.21 -16.53 -4.17
C GLN A 135 -7.24 -15.54 -3.62
N VAL A 136 -7.93 -14.78 -4.48
CA VAL A 136 -8.95 -13.82 -4.04
C VAL A 136 -10.23 -14.59 -3.71
N ASP A 137 -10.54 -14.71 -2.42
CA ASP A 137 -11.63 -15.57 -1.96
C ASP A 137 -13.00 -15.04 -2.39
N LEU A 138 -13.87 -15.96 -2.80
CA LEU A 138 -15.28 -15.74 -3.12
C LEU A 138 -16.16 -16.81 -2.47
N LYS A 139 -17.26 -16.39 -1.85
CA LYS A 139 -18.16 -17.24 -1.08
C LYS A 139 -18.72 -18.40 -1.92
N GLY A 140 -18.54 -19.62 -1.42
CA GLY A 140 -18.99 -20.86 -2.06
C GLY A 140 -18.14 -21.33 -3.25
N ILE A 141 -17.04 -20.64 -3.56
CA ILE A 141 -16.07 -20.99 -4.60
C ILE A 141 -14.75 -21.37 -3.89
N PRO A 142 -13.96 -22.35 -4.39
CA PRO A 142 -12.65 -22.65 -3.81
C PRO A 142 -11.60 -21.57 -4.10
N SER A 143 -10.51 -21.61 -3.34
CA SER A 143 -9.23 -20.98 -3.69
C SER A 143 -8.15 -22.03 -3.45
N SER A 144 -7.66 -22.65 -4.52
CA SER A 144 -6.74 -23.78 -4.42
C SER A 144 -5.30 -23.35 -4.26
N ILE A 145 -4.96 -22.15 -4.74
CA ILE A 145 -3.60 -21.60 -4.83
C ILE A 145 -2.57 -22.59 -5.42
N GLY A 146 -3.06 -23.45 -6.34
CA GLY A 146 -2.29 -24.47 -7.04
C GLY A 146 -2.12 -25.81 -6.31
N TYR A 147 -2.64 -26.00 -5.08
CA TYR A 147 -2.60 -27.28 -4.37
C TYR A 147 -3.83 -28.16 -4.64
N VAL A 148 -3.63 -29.48 -4.76
CA VAL A 148 -4.74 -30.44 -4.95
C VAL A 148 -5.54 -30.63 -3.64
N SER A 149 -4.90 -30.49 -2.48
CA SER A 149 -5.54 -30.55 -1.16
C SER A 149 -6.65 -29.49 -0.97
N LEU A 150 -6.48 -28.31 -1.60
CA LEU A 150 -7.40 -27.18 -1.50
C LEU A 150 -8.40 -27.09 -2.67
N ALA A 151 -8.25 -27.91 -3.71
CA ALA A 151 -8.99 -27.84 -4.99
C ALA A 151 -10.52 -27.79 -4.90
N ASN A 152 -11.10 -28.28 -3.80
CA ASN A 152 -12.55 -28.35 -3.57
C ASN A 152 -12.98 -27.67 -2.26
N ILE A 153 -12.07 -26.98 -1.55
CA ILE A 153 -12.35 -26.32 -0.27
C ILE A 153 -12.99 -24.96 -0.53
N LYS A 154 -14.32 -24.94 -0.55
CA LYS A 154 -15.13 -23.73 -0.75
C LYS A 154 -14.98 -22.73 0.39
N LYS A 155 -14.84 -21.45 0.07
CA LYS A 155 -14.74 -20.37 1.06
C LYS A 155 -16.10 -19.99 1.64
N THR A 156 -16.11 -19.58 2.91
CA THR A 156 -17.32 -19.18 3.67
C THR A 156 -17.76 -17.75 3.42
N GLU A 157 -16.81 -16.90 3.01
CA GLU A 157 -16.92 -15.45 2.83
C GLU A 157 -16.16 -15.04 1.56
N ASN A 158 -16.30 -13.78 1.15
CA ASN A 158 -15.44 -13.17 0.13
C ASN A 158 -14.22 -12.50 0.79
N SER A 159 -13.20 -12.18 0.01
CA SER A 159 -12.20 -11.17 0.41
C SER A 159 -12.82 -9.78 0.59
N LEU A 160 -12.27 -8.93 1.45
CA LEU A 160 -12.75 -7.56 1.59
C LEU A 160 -12.63 -6.76 0.27
N LEU A 161 -11.60 -7.04 -0.54
CA LEU A 161 -11.47 -6.46 -1.88
C LEU A 161 -12.66 -6.85 -2.78
N ALA A 162 -13.03 -8.14 -2.79
CA ALA A 162 -14.17 -8.62 -3.56
C ALA A 162 -15.50 -8.03 -3.05
N ASP A 163 -15.70 -7.94 -1.73
CA ASP A 163 -16.87 -7.28 -1.13
C ASP A 163 -16.97 -5.81 -1.60
N LYS A 164 -15.88 -5.04 -1.50
CA LYS A 164 -15.88 -3.62 -1.89
C LYS A 164 -16.04 -3.38 -3.39
N LEU A 165 -15.58 -4.27 -4.25
CA LEU A 165 -15.83 -4.21 -5.69
C LEU A 165 -17.29 -4.57 -6.04
N LEU A 166 -17.90 -5.53 -5.33
CA LEU A 166 -19.31 -5.88 -5.48
C LEU A 166 -20.25 -4.76 -4.99
N GLU A 167 -19.90 -4.07 -3.90
CA GLU A 167 -20.62 -2.88 -3.41
C GLU A 167 -20.74 -1.80 -4.51
N VAL A 168 -19.65 -1.48 -5.22
CA VAL A 168 -19.65 -0.48 -6.30
C VAL A 168 -20.13 -1.01 -7.66
N GLY A 169 -20.69 -2.22 -7.71
CA GLY A 169 -21.44 -2.73 -8.88
C GLY A 169 -20.74 -3.78 -9.75
N ALA A 170 -19.51 -4.18 -9.43
CA ALA A 170 -18.75 -5.13 -10.27
C ALA A 170 -19.41 -6.52 -10.37
N ILE A 171 -18.90 -7.30 -11.32
CA ILE A 171 -19.29 -8.68 -11.63
C ILE A 171 -18.01 -9.54 -11.69
N PHE A 172 -18.02 -10.70 -11.03
CA PHE A 172 -16.96 -11.71 -11.16
C PHE A 172 -17.49 -12.92 -11.94
N PHE A 173 -16.68 -13.48 -12.84
CA PHE A 173 -17.11 -14.53 -13.78
C PHE A 173 -16.15 -15.73 -13.88
N VAL A 174 -14.87 -15.52 -13.57
CA VAL A 174 -13.82 -16.55 -13.50
C VAL A 174 -12.88 -16.29 -12.32
N LYS A 175 -12.13 -17.31 -11.93
CA LYS A 175 -10.84 -17.15 -11.25
C LYS A 175 -9.72 -17.71 -12.13
N THR A 176 -8.52 -17.14 -12.06
CA THR A 176 -7.43 -17.43 -13.01
C THR A 176 -6.31 -18.28 -12.43
N CYS A 177 -5.67 -19.09 -13.27
CA CYS A 177 -4.62 -20.02 -12.88
C CYS A 177 -3.39 -19.36 -12.23
N VAL A 178 -2.83 -20.11 -11.28
CA VAL A 178 -1.60 -19.82 -10.54
C VAL A 178 -0.74 -21.08 -10.45
N PRO A 179 0.58 -20.97 -10.29
CA PRO A 179 1.42 -22.12 -9.95
C PRO A 179 1.17 -22.62 -8.53
N MET A 180 1.66 -23.83 -8.23
CA MET A 180 1.66 -24.38 -6.87
C MET A 180 2.26 -23.39 -5.85
N ALA A 181 1.60 -23.23 -4.71
CA ALA A 181 1.93 -22.27 -3.64
C ALA A 181 1.93 -20.80 -4.07
N MET A 182 1.68 -20.49 -5.35
CA MET A 182 1.93 -19.18 -5.98
C MET A 182 3.40 -18.72 -5.89
N MET A 183 4.33 -19.64 -5.62
CA MET A 183 5.76 -19.38 -5.39
C MET A 183 6.60 -19.76 -6.63
N ALA A 184 6.11 -19.43 -7.83
CA ALA A 184 6.88 -19.58 -9.07
C ALA A 184 6.62 -18.40 -10.04
N PRO A 185 7.62 -18.02 -10.85
CA PRO A 185 7.54 -16.96 -11.87
C PRO A 185 7.00 -17.46 -13.22
N GLU A 186 6.51 -18.70 -13.28
CA GLU A 186 5.78 -19.31 -14.39
C GLU A 186 4.50 -19.96 -13.84
N THR A 187 3.49 -20.21 -14.67
CA THR A 187 2.16 -20.65 -14.20
C THR A 187 1.80 -22.08 -14.62
N GLU A 188 2.12 -23.05 -13.76
CA GLU A 188 1.61 -24.44 -13.80
C GLU A 188 1.54 -25.06 -12.39
N SER A 189 0.58 -25.98 -12.18
CA SER A 189 0.48 -26.81 -10.98
C SER A 189 0.08 -28.24 -11.33
N ASN A 190 0.17 -29.17 -10.37
CA ASN A 190 -0.45 -30.49 -10.52
C ASN A 190 -1.94 -30.38 -10.86
N LEU A 191 -2.63 -29.35 -10.33
CA LEU A 191 -4.06 -29.15 -10.51
C LEU A 191 -4.46 -28.62 -11.89
N TYR A 192 -3.72 -27.65 -12.44
CA TYR A 192 -4.04 -26.99 -13.72
C TYR A 192 -2.84 -27.03 -14.69
N PRO A 193 -3.04 -27.35 -15.99
CA PRO A 193 -1.97 -27.39 -16.98
C PRO A 193 -1.24 -26.05 -17.16
N TYR A 194 -0.05 -26.10 -17.75
CA TYR A 194 0.74 -24.93 -18.11
C TYR A 194 -0.07 -23.83 -18.82
N THR A 195 0.04 -22.60 -18.32
CA THR A 195 -0.57 -21.40 -18.88
C THR A 195 0.43 -20.67 -19.78
N HIS A 196 0.09 -20.52 -21.06
CA HIS A 196 0.95 -19.91 -22.08
C HIS A 196 0.71 -18.39 -22.23
N SER A 197 1.67 -17.66 -22.82
CA SER A 197 1.46 -16.24 -23.16
C SER A 197 0.35 -16.08 -24.19
N ALA A 198 -0.43 -15.00 -24.05
CA ALA A 198 -1.40 -14.57 -25.07
C ALA A 198 -0.74 -13.92 -26.31
N VAL A 199 0.51 -13.45 -26.18
CA VAL A 199 1.25 -12.83 -27.29
C VAL A 199 1.92 -13.88 -28.18
N ASN A 200 2.51 -14.90 -27.56
CA ASN A 200 3.09 -16.05 -28.27
C ASN A 200 2.84 -17.34 -27.50
N ILE A 201 1.96 -18.18 -28.04
CA ILE A 201 1.52 -19.48 -27.51
C ILE A 201 2.66 -20.47 -27.16
N ASN A 202 3.87 -20.26 -27.68
CA ASN A 202 5.04 -21.10 -27.41
C ASN A 202 5.80 -20.69 -26.13
N LEU A 203 5.54 -19.49 -25.60
CA LEU A 203 6.26 -18.87 -24.50
C LEU A 203 5.44 -18.84 -23.19
N SER A 204 6.12 -18.59 -22.08
CA SER A 204 5.51 -18.52 -20.75
C SER A 204 4.53 -17.36 -20.60
N SER A 205 3.39 -17.58 -19.92
CA SER A 205 2.53 -16.49 -19.41
C SER A 205 3.17 -15.69 -18.26
N GLY A 206 4.30 -16.14 -17.72
CA GLY A 206 4.87 -15.63 -16.49
C GLY A 206 4.11 -16.14 -15.26
N GLY A 207 4.37 -15.54 -14.11
CA GLY A 207 3.81 -16.01 -12.84
C GLY A 207 4.22 -15.13 -11.67
N SER A 208 3.57 -15.27 -10.51
CA SER A 208 2.51 -16.25 -10.21
C SER A 208 1.09 -15.82 -10.59
N SER A 209 0.89 -14.66 -11.23
CA SER A 209 -0.41 -14.21 -11.77
C SER A 209 -0.54 -14.45 -13.30
N GLY A 210 0.06 -15.52 -13.83
CA GLY A 210 0.08 -15.77 -15.29
C GLY A 210 -1.30 -16.03 -15.90
N GLY A 211 -2.24 -16.57 -15.13
CA GLY A 211 -3.64 -16.68 -15.56
C GLY A 211 -4.30 -15.33 -15.84
N GLU A 212 -4.05 -14.31 -15.00
CA GLU A 212 -4.52 -12.93 -15.25
C GLU A 212 -3.82 -12.34 -16.49
N GLY A 213 -2.49 -12.46 -16.56
CA GLY A 213 -1.71 -11.95 -17.69
C GLY A 213 -2.20 -12.50 -19.04
N ALA A 214 -2.36 -13.82 -19.12
CA ALA A 214 -2.84 -14.51 -20.31
C ALA A 214 -4.30 -14.15 -20.66
N LEU A 215 -5.19 -14.07 -19.67
CA LEU A 215 -6.60 -13.74 -19.91
C LEU A 215 -6.81 -12.29 -20.38
N ILE A 216 -6.11 -11.34 -19.75
CA ILE A 216 -6.19 -9.92 -20.09
C ILE A 216 -5.49 -9.65 -21.43
N GLY A 217 -4.33 -10.27 -21.69
CA GLY A 217 -3.63 -10.18 -22.99
C GLY A 217 -4.45 -10.73 -24.16
N ALA A 218 -5.24 -11.79 -23.93
CA ALA A 218 -6.19 -12.34 -24.92
C ALA A 218 -7.50 -11.51 -25.07
N GLY A 219 -7.68 -10.44 -24.29
CA GLY A 219 -8.88 -9.61 -24.26
C GLY A 219 -10.10 -10.26 -23.58
N GLY A 220 -9.93 -11.42 -22.93
CA GLY A 220 -11.00 -12.08 -22.16
C GLY A 220 -11.39 -11.34 -20.88
N ALA A 221 -10.55 -10.39 -20.43
CA ALA A 221 -10.88 -9.42 -19.39
C ALA A 221 -10.21 -8.07 -19.70
N ARG A 222 -10.78 -6.96 -19.21
CA ARG A 222 -10.13 -5.63 -19.25
C ARG A 222 -9.18 -5.40 -18.08
N ILE A 223 -9.65 -5.77 -16.88
CA ILE A 223 -8.97 -5.57 -15.61
C ILE A 223 -9.15 -6.83 -14.77
N GLY A 224 -8.07 -7.24 -14.10
CA GLY A 224 -8.09 -8.27 -13.07
C GLY A 224 -7.06 -8.02 -11.97
N PHE A 225 -7.02 -8.91 -10.98
CA PHE A 225 -6.24 -8.70 -9.76
C PHE A 225 -5.15 -9.73 -9.55
N GLY A 226 -3.90 -9.31 -9.76
CA GLY A 226 -2.71 -10.08 -9.41
C GLY A 226 -2.19 -9.77 -8.02
N THR A 227 -1.18 -10.54 -7.60
CA THR A 227 -0.43 -10.30 -6.35
C THR A 227 1.07 -10.45 -6.57
N ASP A 228 1.89 -9.77 -5.76
CA ASP A 228 3.33 -9.61 -5.98
C ASP A 228 4.14 -9.60 -4.67
N ILE A 229 4.86 -10.70 -4.41
CA ILE A 229 5.87 -10.83 -3.35
C ILE A 229 7.32 -10.87 -3.88
N GLY A 230 7.49 -11.04 -5.20
CA GLY A 230 8.80 -11.21 -5.86
C GLY A 230 8.80 -10.94 -7.37
N GLY A 231 7.77 -10.30 -7.92
CA GLY A 231 7.57 -10.11 -9.36
C GLY A 231 6.19 -10.50 -9.88
N SER A 232 5.36 -11.14 -9.05
CA SER A 232 4.19 -11.89 -9.51
C SER A 232 3.02 -11.09 -10.11
N ILE A 233 3.00 -9.76 -10.06
CA ILE A 233 2.14 -8.91 -10.93
C ILE A 233 2.89 -8.57 -12.22
N ARG A 234 4.15 -8.17 -12.08
CA ARG A 234 4.93 -7.48 -13.11
C ARG A 234 5.45 -8.43 -14.20
N ILE A 235 5.93 -9.62 -13.83
CA ILE A 235 6.40 -10.66 -14.76
C ILE A 235 5.27 -11.08 -15.73
N PRO A 236 4.06 -11.50 -15.26
CA PRO A 236 2.98 -11.85 -16.17
C PRO A 236 2.35 -10.64 -16.87
N SER A 237 2.55 -9.41 -16.37
CA SER A 237 2.20 -8.20 -17.13
C SER A 237 3.13 -8.04 -18.35
N THR A 238 4.43 -8.23 -18.14
CA THR A 238 5.48 -8.16 -19.17
C THR A 238 5.23 -9.20 -20.26
N TYR A 239 5.14 -10.47 -19.88
CA TYR A 239 5.10 -11.60 -20.83
C TYR A 239 3.80 -11.66 -21.64
N ASN A 240 2.83 -10.77 -21.38
CA ASN A 240 1.57 -10.64 -22.11
C ASN A 240 1.30 -9.23 -22.67
N GLY A 241 2.22 -8.27 -22.49
CA GLY A 241 2.11 -6.91 -23.04
C GLY A 241 1.00 -6.05 -22.42
N ILE A 242 0.82 -6.12 -21.10
CA ILE A 242 -0.26 -5.39 -20.39
C ILE A 242 0.30 -4.50 -19.28
N PHE A 243 -0.49 -3.50 -18.90
CA PHE A 243 -0.16 -2.54 -17.85
C PHE A 243 -0.51 -3.13 -16.47
N SER A 244 0.22 -2.71 -15.43
CA SER A 244 -0.15 -2.99 -14.04
C SER A 244 0.53 -2.06 -13.06
N ILE A 245 0.09 -2.10 -11.80
CA ILE A 245 0.79 -1.44 -10.70
C ILE A 245 1.15 -2.47 -9.63
N LYS A 246 2.42 -2.44 -9.18
CA LYS A 246 2.79 -3.00 -7.87
C LYS A 246 2.75 -1.84 -6.85
N PRO A 247 1.67 -1.68 -6.08
CA PRO A 247 1.62 -0.64 -5.07
C PRO A 247 2.61 -0.93 -3.92
N SER A 248 2.80 0.05 -3.03
CA SER A 248 3.41 -0.21 -1.72
C SER A 248 2.49 -1.09 -0.83
N VAL A 249 3.09 -1.78 0.13
CA VAL A 249 2.37 -2.57 1.16
C VAL A 249 1.36 -1.68 1.91
N GLY A 250 0.18 -2.26 2.18
CA GLY A 250 -0.93 -1.58 2.86
C GLY A 250 -1.74 -0.63 1.98
N ARG A 251 -1.61 -0.70 0.65
CA ARG A 251 -2.46 0.07 -0.29
C ARG A 251 -3.77 -0.63 -0.66
N VAL A 252 -3.78 -1.96 -0.64
CA VAL A 252 -4.92 -2.81 -0.98
C VAL A 252 -5.05 -3.87 0.12
N SER A 253 -6.29 -4.16 0.52
CA SER A 253 -6.64 -5.10 1.59
C SER A 253 -6.14 -6.52 1.31
N TYR A 254 -5.59 -7.18 2.33
CA TYR A 254 -5.33 -8.63 2.31
C TYR A 254 -6.33 -9.42 3.18
N LEU A 255 -7.21 -8.73 3.92
CA LEU A 255 -8.26 -9.38 4.73
C LEU A 255 -9.12 -10.37 3.91
N ARG A 256 -9.15 -11.63 4.40
CA ARG A 256 -9.83 -12.79 3.79
C ARG A 256 -9.35 -13.09 2.35
N VAL A 257 -8.04 -13.07 2.12
CA VAL A 257 -7.40 -13.48 0.85
C VAL A 257 -6.52 -14.70 1.14
N SER A 258 -6.73 -15.81 0.43
CA SER A 258 -5.87 -17.00 0.54
C SER A 258 -4.41 -16.62 0.25
N ASN A 259 -3.44 -17.15 1.00
CA ASN A 259 -2.03 -17.01 0.66
C ASN A 259 -1.22 -18.22 1.16
N SER A 260 -0.14 -18.57 0.46
CA SER A 260 0.95 -19.32 1.10
C SER A 260 1.80 -18.36 1.92
N TYR A 261 2.35 -18.81 3.05
CA TYR A 261 3.14 -17.98 3.96
C TYR A 261 2.39 -16.73 4.49
N GLU A 262 1.08 -16.87 4.77
CA GLU A 262 0.17 -15.75 5.13
C GLU A 262 0.66 -14.88 6.31
N SER A 263 1.35 -15.47 7.29
CA SER A 263 1.82 -14.78 8.50
C SER A 263 3.22 -14.15 8.40
N GLN A 264 3.82 -14.09 7.21
CA GLN A 264 5.18 -13.56 7.02
C GLN A 264 5.17 -12.05 6.66
N GLU A 265 5.64 -11.23 7.59
CA GLU A 265 5.59 -9.75 7.52
C GLU A 265 6.93 -9.06 7.19
N CYS A 266 8.04 -9.80 7.04
CA CYS A 266 9.36 -9.22 6.79
C CYS A 266 9.49 -8.63 5.37
N VAL A 267 8.91 -9.32 4.39
CA VAL A 267 8.72 -8.91 2.99
C VAL A 267 7.28 -9.28 2.62
N PRO A 268 6.30 -8.41 2.91
CA PRO A 268 4.89 -8.70 2.63
C PRO A 268 4.58 -8.70 1.13
N SER A 269 3.61 -9.54 0.73
CA SER A 269 3.01 -9.49 -0.59
C SER A 269 2.07 -8.28 -0.73
N VAL A 270 1.84 -7.82 -1.96
CA VAL A 270 0.80 -6.82 -2.28
C VAL A 270 -0.19 -7.33 -3.31
N ILE A 271 -1.40 -6.76 -3.33
CA ILE A 271 -2.39 -6.95 -4.40
C ILE A 271 -2.39 -5.69 -5.27
N GLY A 272 -2.55 -5.83 -6.59
CA GLY A 272 -2.65 -4.70 -7.52
C GLY A 272 -3.37 -5.06 -8.81
N PRO A 273 -4.06 -4.09 -9.45
CA PRO A 273 -4.72 -4.30 -10.73
C PRO A 273 -3.72 -4.50 -11.88
N MET A 274 -4.09 -5.40 -12.78
CA MET A 274 -3.50 -5.64 -14.10
C MET A 274 -4.57 -5.27 -15.14
N ALA A 275 -4.21 -4.56 -16.22
CA ALA A 275 -5.16 -4.07 -17.21
C ALA A 275 -4.53 -3.81 -18.59
N GLN A 276 -5.35 -3.67 -19.63
CA GLN A 276 -4.86 -3.35 -20.98
C GLN A 276 -4.42 -1.88 -21.18
N THR A 277 -4.71 -0.96 -20.26
CA THR A 277 -4.29 0.45 -20.36
C THR A 277 -3.89 1.04 -19.00
N LEU A 278 -3.07 2.09 -19.01
CA LEU A 278 -2.72 2.85 -17.81
C LEU A 278 -3.95 3.56 -17.19
N GLU A 279 -4.87 4.07 -18.03
CA GLU A 279 -6.15 4.66 -17.58
C GLU A 279 -6.90 3.69 -16.67
N GLU A 280 -6.99 2.41 -17.06
CA GLU A 280 -7.69 1.37 -16.31
C GLU A 280 -6.99 0.98 -15.00
N VAL A 281 -5.66 0.98 -14.98
CA VAL A 281 -4.87 0.77 -13.74
C VAL A 281 -5.11 1.91 -12.74
N GLU A 282 -5.07 3.15 -13.20
CA GLU A 282 -5.31 4.34 -12.35
C GLU A 282 -6.76 4.39 -11.85
N PHE A 283 -7.73 4.23 -12.77
CA PHE A 283 -9.16 4.21 -12.47
C PHE A 283 -9.51 3.16 -11.41
N MET A 284 -8.95 1.95 -11.51
CA MET A 284 -9.18 0.90 -10.54
C MET A 284 -8.52 1.21 -9.17
N MET A 285 -7.32 1.80 -9.14
CA MET A 285 -6.69 2.23 -7.89
C MET A 285 -7.44 3.39 -7.20
N LYS A 286 -8.00 4.33 -7.97
CA LYS A 286 -8.91 5.38 -7.48
C LYS A 286 -10.13 4.76 -6.80
N ILE A 287 -10.75 3.75 -7.43
CA ILE A 287 -11.90 3.04 -6.87
C ILE A 287 -11.54 2.34 -5.55
N ILE A 288 -10.47 1.53 -5.52
CA ILE A 288 -10.08 0.75 -4.33
C ILE A 288 -9.70 1.64 -3.14
N THR A 289 -9.07 2.79 -3.39
CA THR A 289 -8.78 3.75 -2.32
C THR A 289 -10.04 4.51 -1.87
N SER A 290 -11.02 4.75 -2.76
CA SER A 290 -12.30 5.36 -2.40
C SER A 290 -13.20 4.49 -1.51
N THR A 291 -13.05 3.16 -1.53
CA THR A 291 -13.84 2.23 -0.69
C THR A 291 -13.35 2.10 0.76
N LYS A 292 -12.33 2.88 1.15
CA LYS A 292 -11.84 3.09 2.53
C LYS A 292 -11.60 1.81 3.34
N CYS A 293 -10.94 0.81 2.74
CA CYS A 293 -10.71 -0.51 3.33
C CYS A 293 -9.99 -0.48 4.69
N TRP A 294 -9.26 0.59 5.02
CA TRP A 294 -8.63 0.83 6.32
C TRP A 294 -9.62 0.93 7.50
N LEU A 295 -10.93 1.09 7.23
CA LEU A 295 -11.98 1.00 8.24
C LEU A 295 -12.31 -0.45 8.66
N TYR A 296 -11.70 -1.45 8.00
CA TYR A 296 -12.00 -2.87 8.19
C TYR A 296 -10.76 -3.78 8.24
N ASP A 297 -9.71 -3.48 7.47
CA ASP A 297 -8.41 -4.18 7.49
C ASP A 297 -7.32 -3.27 8.08
N PRO A 298 -6.81 -3.54 9.29
CA PRO A 298 -5.78 -2.72 9.93
C PRO A 298 -4.40 -2.81 9.25
N LYS A 299 -4.21 -3.70 8.26
CA LYS A 299 -3.02 -3.68 7.38
C LYS A 299 -3.10 -2.60 6.30
N VAL A 300 -4.28 -2.00 6.05
CA VAL A 300 -4.47 -0.95 5.04
C VAL A 300 -4.24 0.43 5.66
N LEU A 301 -3.42 1.25 5.00
CA LEU A 301 -3.09 2.60 5.45
C LEU A 301 -4.26 3.57 5.17
N PRO A 302 -4.65 4.44 6.13
CA PRO A 302 -5.72 5.43 5.96
C PRO A 302 -5.23 6.61 5.11
N LEU A 303 -5.17 6.39 3.80
CA LEU A 303 -4.55 7.30 2.84
C LEU A 303 -5.34 7.24 1.52
N GLU A 304 -6.08 8.29 1.23
CA GLU A 304 -6.92 8.40 0.02
C GLU A 304 -6.09 8.48 -1.26
N TRP A 305 -6.74 8.48 -2.43
CA TRP A 305 -6.07 8.86 -3.66
C TRP A 305 -5.67 10.35 -3.61
N ARG A 306 -4.59 10.70 -4.30
CA ARG A 306 -4.20 12.10 -4.51
C ARG A 306 -3.90 12.27 -5.99
N ASP A 307 -4.73 13.05 -6.65
CA ASP A 307 -4.41 13.55 -7.97
C ASP A 307 -3.23 14.51 -7.90
N TYR A 308 -2.43 14.55 -8.95
CA TYR A 308 -1.17 15.28 -8.98
C TYR A 308 -0.98 15.89 -10.36
N GLU A 309 -0.95 17.22 -10.45
CA GLU A 309 -0.75 17.90 -11.73
C GLU A 309 0.76 18.03 -12.04
N ILE A 310 1.14 17.62 -13.24
CA ILE A 310 2.54 17.64 -13.74
C ILE A 310 3.12 19.06 -13.79
N SER A 311 2.26 20.08 -13.89
CA SER A 311 2.56 21.51 -13.76
C SER A 311 3.29 21.88 -12.46
N ASN A 312 3.19 21.07 -11.40
CA ASN A 312 3.86 21.33 -10.12
C ASN A 312 5.30 20.79 -10.05
N ILE A 313 5.87 20.31 -11.16
CA ILE A 313 7.24 19.78 -11.21
C ILE A 313 8.15 20.71 -12.02
N GLU A 314 8.97 21.49 -11.33
CA GLU A 314 9.99 22.35 -11.95
C GLU A 314 11.10 21.53 -12.65
N LYS A 315 11.47 20.38 -12.08
CA LYS A 315 12.39 19.39 -12.68
C LYS A 315 12.20 18.00 -12.05
N LEU A 316 12.28 16.94 -12.85
CA LEU A 316 12.39 15.55 -12.40
C LEU A 316 13.84 15.07 -12.48
N LYS A 317 14.23 14.16 -11.58
CA LYS A 317 15.46 13.37 -11.68
C LYS A 317 15.16 11.88 -11.79
N ILE A 318 15.42 11.31 -12.97
CA ILE A 318 15.06 9.95 -13.35
C ILE A 318 16.32 9.10 -13.49
N GLY A 319 16.40 8.02 -12.70
CA GLY A 319 17.44 7.02 -12.81
C GLY A 319 17.12 5.96 -13.87
N ILE A 320 18.07 5.56 -14.68
CA ILE A 320 17.94 4.43 -15.61
C ILE A 320 18.84 3.28 -15.16
N TRP A 321 18.23 2.15 -14.80
CA TRP A 321 18.94 0.94 -14.36
C TRP A 321 18.96 -0.10 -15.48
N TYR A 322 20.09 -0.20 -16.18
CA TYR A 322 20.22 -1.03 -17.40
C TYR A 322 20.57 -2.51 -17.15
N ASP A 323 21.26 -2.83 -16.05
CA ASP A 323 21.99 -4.09 -15.86
C ASP A 323 22.13 -4.39 -14.37
N SER A 324 21.81 -5.60 -13.90
CA SER A 324 21.95 -5.96 -12.47
C SER A 324 23.41 -6.06 -12.02
N GLY A 325 24.34 -6.17 -12.98
CA GLY A 325 25.74 -6.50 -12.76
C GLY A 325 26.02 -8.01 -12.78
N ASN A 326 24.99 -8.84 -12.51
CA ASN A 326 25.05 -10.29 -12.62
C ASN A 326 24.56 -10.79 -14.00
N VAL A 327 23.60 -10.06 -14.59
CA VAL A 327 22.77 -10.50 -15.73
C VAL A 327 22.46 -9.35 -16.68
N GLU A 328 23.01 -9.40 -17.89
CA GLU A 328 22.69 -8.52 -19.03
C GLU A 328 21.29 -8.88 -19.58
N PRO A 329 20.36 -7.93 -19.75
CA PRO A 329 19.08 -8.20 -20.40
C PRO A 329 19.21 -8.55 -21.90
N MET A 330 18.17 -9.15 -22.46
CA MET A 330 18.03 -9.37 -23.91
C MET A 330 18.21 -8.05 -24.69
N PRO A 331 18.69 -8.09 -25.96
CA PRO A 331 19.06 -6.89 -26.71
C PRO A 331 17.96 -5.82 -26.77
N ALA A 332 16.73 -6.22 -27.09
CA ALA A 332 15.56 -5.34 -27.19
C ALA A 332 15.33 -4.52 -25.91
N ILE A 333 15.43 -5.17 -24.75
CA ILE A 333 15.28 -4.54 -23.43
C ILE A 333 16.34 -3.45 -23.23
N THR A 334 17.59 -3.71 -23.63
CA THR A 334 18.68 -2.71 -23.51
C THR A 334 18.57 -1.60 -24.55
N ARG A 335 18.04 -1.90 -25.74
CA ARG A 335 17.82 -0.97 -26.84
C ARG A 335 16.70 0.02 -26.51
N VAL A 336 15.49 -0.47 -26.24
CA VAL A 336 14.32 0.38 -25.97
C VAL A 336 14.50 1.19 -24.67
N LEU A 337 15.23 0.67 -23.67
CA LEU A 337 15.59 1.46 -22.49
C LEU A 337 16.57 2.60 -22.80
N GLY A 338 17.46 2.40 -23.79
CA GLY A 338 18.33 3.44 -24.33
C GLY A 338 17.56 4.50 -25.12
N GLU A 339 16.64 4.08 -25.99
CA GLU A 339 15.71 4.96 -26.73
C GLU A 339 14.90 5.84 -25.76
N VAL A 340 14.30 5.23 -24.72
CA VAL A 340 13.55 5.93 -23.67
C VAL A 340 14.43 6.91 -22.88
N ALA A 341 15.67 6.54 -22.57
CA ALA A 341 16.60 7.42 -21.87
C ALA A 341 17.05 8.61 -22.74
N GLU A 342 17.21 8.41 -24.04
CA GLU A 342 17.54 9.47 -25.00
C GLU A 342 16.35 10.44 -25.16
N ASP A 343 15.12 9.93 -25.31
CA ASP A 343 13.91 10.75 -25.45
C ASP A 343 13.56 11.54 -24.19
N LEU A 344 13.73 10.95 -23.00
CA LEU A 344 13.60 11.68 -21.73
C LEU A 344 14.70 12.76 -21.58
N GLY A 345 15.90 12.50 -22.10
CA GLY A 345 17.02 13.45 -22.10
C GLY A 345 16.84 14.65 -23.04
N LYS A 346 15.81 14.66 -23.90
CA LYS A 346 15.44 15.79 -24.78
C LYS A 346 14.45 16.77 -24.14
N LEU A 347 14.03 16.53 -22.89
CA LEU A 347 13.03 17.34 -22.19
C LEU A 347 13.70 18.22 -21.13
N ASP A 348 13.58 19.54 -21.26
CA ASP A 348 14.27 20.55 -20.42
C ASP A 348 14.01 20.37 -18.90
N ASN A 349 12.88 19.79 -18.53
CA ASN A 349 12.47 19.54 -17.15
C ASN A 349 12.83 18.13 -16.63
N ILE A 350 13.66 17.34 -17.33
CA ILE A 350 14.06 15.99 -16.89
C ILE A 350 15.58 15.83 -16.89
N GLU A 351 16.14 15.46 -15.74
CA GLU A 351 17.52 15.01 -15.58
C GLU A 351 17.59 13.48 -15.60
N VAL A 352 18.13 12.91 -16.67
CA VAL A 352 18.32 11.46 -16.81
C VAL A 352 19.72 11.09 -16.32
N ILE A 353 19.82 10.18 -15.33
CA ILE A 353 21.10 9.65 -14.84
C ILE A 353 21.15 8.11 -14.89
N LYS A 354 22.30 7.52 -15.23
CA LYS A 354 22.49 6.07 -15.09
C LYS A 354 22.64 5.71 -13.61
N VAL A 355 21.92 4.69 -13.15
CA VAL A 355 21.94 4.22 -11.76
C VAL A 355 22.30 2.73 -11.66
N GLN A 356 22.88 2.36 -10.51
CA GLN A 356 23.13 0.97 -10.12
C GLN A 356 22.70 0.79 -8.67
N TRP A 357 21.94 -0.25 -8.35
CA TRP A 357 21.56 -0.52 -6.97
C TRP A 357 22.76 -0.96 -6.12
N PRO A 358 22.88 -0.48 -4.88
CA PRO A 358 23.94 -0.91 -3.96
C PRO A 358 23.70 -2.32 -3.44
N ASP A 359 24.76 -3.09 -3.21
CA ASP A 359 24.72 -4.34 -2.43
C ASP A 359 23.68 -5.37 -2.94
N HIS A 360 23.48 -5.42 -4.26
CA HIS A 360 22.40 -6.18 -4.90
C HIS A 360 22.41 -7.71 -4.63
N PRO A 361 23.58 -8.42 -4.66
CA PRO A 361 23.61 -9.85 -4.36
C PRO A 361 23.17 -10.19 -2.92
N ARG A 362 23.46 -9.29 -1.97
CA ARG A 362 23.03 -9.42 -0.57
C ARG A 362 21.52 -9.23 -0.44
N LEU A 363 20.94 -8.28 -1.18
CA LEU A 363 19.48 -8.12 -1.24
C LEU A 363 18.80 -9.40 -1.73
N ILE A 364 19.27 -9.96 -2.86
CA ILE A 364 18.70 -11.19 -3.44
C ILE A 364 18.87 -12.37 -2.48
N THR A 365 20.05 -12.53 -1.86
CA THR A 365 20.29 -13.56 -0.83
C THR A 365 19.32 -13.44 0.35
N ALA A 366 19.13 -12.24 0.90
CA ALA A 366 18.20 -12.00 2.00
C ALA A 366 16.74 -12.29 1.60
N LEU A 367 16.34 -11.95 0.36
CA LEU A 367 14.99 -12.22 -0.16
C LEU A 367 14.72 -13.73 -0.28
N PHE A 368 15.66 -14.50 -0.81
CA PHE A 368 15.53 -15.96 -0.91
C PHE A 368 15.57 -16.66 0.45
N ASN A 369 16.39 -16.18 1.39
CA ASN A 369 16.38 -16.66 2.77
C ASN A 369 15.03 -16.40 3.47
N VAL A 370 14.36 -15.29 3.15
CA VAL A 370 13.02 -14.99 3.64
C VAL A 370 11.97 -15.95 3.06
N TYR A 371 12.02 -16.25 1.77
CA TYR A 371 11.09 -17.23 1.16
C TYR A 371 11.30 -18.66 1.67
N GLY A 372 12.54 -19.04 1.97
CA GLY A 372 12.91 -20.38 2.46
C GLY A 372 12.87 -20.53 3.99
N ALA A 373 12.49 -19.50 4.75
CA ALA A 373 12.71 -19.41 6.20
C ALA A 373 12.08 -20.55 7.03
N ASP A 374 10.96 -21.10 6.58
CA ASP A 374 10.28 -22.22 7.24
C ASP A 374 10.87 -23.61 6.86
N GLY A 375 11.92 -23.66 6.03
CA GLY A 375 12.45 -24.88 5.45
C GLY A 375 11.57 -25.47 4.34
N CYS A 376 10.72 -24.65 3.71
CA CYS A 376 9.67 -25.05 2.77
C CYS A 376 8.62 -26.04 3.33
N LYS A 377 8.49 -26.09 4.67
CA LYS A 377 7.61 -27.02 5.39
C LYS A 377 6.13 -26.83 5.07
N GLU A 378 5.67 -25.62 4.79
CA GLU A 378 4.29 -25.36 4.37
C GLU A 378 3.97 -26.12 3.08
N ILE A 379 4.72 -25.86 2.01
CA ILE A 379 4.61 -26.52 0.69
C ILE A 379 4.71 -28.05 0.85
N ILE A 380 5.74 -28.50 1.55
CA ILE A 380 6.01 -29.93 1.81
C ILE A 380 4.86 -30.60 2.57
N ASN A 381 4.22 -29.92 3.52
CA ASN A 381 3.14 -30.49 4.33
C ASN A 381 1.76 -30.35 3.67
N GLU A 382 1.55 -29.36 2.83
CA GLU A 382 0.32 -29.21 2.04
C GLU A 382 0.23 -30.34 0.99
N CYS A 383 1.32 -30.59 0.25
CA CYS A 383 1.40 -31.69 -0.72
C CYS A 383 1.19 -33.07 -0.06
N LYS A 384 1.64 -33.26 1.19
CA LYS A 384 1.39 -34.52 1.95
C LYS A 384 -0.09 -34.78 2.24
N LYS A 385 -0.97 -33.77 2.26
CA LYS A 385 -2.40 -33.95 2.55
C LYS A 385 -3.14 -34.61 1.38
N SER A 386 -2.79 -34.23 0.15
CA SER A 386 -3.30 -34.83 -1.09
C SER A 386 -2.50 -36.07 -1.52
N GLY A 387 -1.22 -36.13 -1.14
CA GLY A 387 -0.26 -37.13 -1.64
C GLY A 387 0.33 -36.76 -3.01
N GLU A 388 0.21 -35.50 -3.43
CA GLU A 388 0.77 -35.01 -4.69
C GLU A 388 2.30 -34.78 -4.58
N PRO A 389 3.05 -34.88 -5.71
CA PRO A 389 4.45 -34.48 -5.73
C PRO A 389 4.59 -32.96 -5.68
N ILE A 390 5.72 -32.45 -5.17
CA ILE A 390 6.06 -31.02 -5.29
C ILE A 390 6.29 -30.72 -6.77
N HIS A 391 5.69 -29.65 -7.29
CA HIS A 391 5.76 -29.33 -8.71
C HIS A 391 7.16 -28.80 -9.09
N LYS A 392 7.70 -29.23 -10.24
CA LYS A 392 9.08 -28.90 -10.68
C LYS A 392 9.40 -27.40 -10.75
N LEU A 393 8.39 -26.56 -11.00
CA LEU A 393 8.53 -25.09 -10.95
C LEU A 393 8.95 -24.55 -9.56
N LEU A 394 8.93 -25.36 -8.50
CA LEU A 394 9.38 -25.01 -7.16
C LEU A 394 10.76 -25.59 -6.80
N GLU A 395 11.43 -26.30 -7.71
CA GLU A 395 12.77 -26.89 -7.45
C GLU A 395 13.81 -25.83 -7.04
N TYR A 396 13.73 -24.62 -7.60
CA TYR A 396 14.61 -23.50 -7.23
C TYR A 396 14.43 -23.02 -5.78
N LEU A 397 13.22 -23.17 -5.22
CA LEU A 397 12.89 -22.73 -3.86
C LEU A 397 13.04 -23.88 -2.84
N VAL A 398 12.48 -25.05 -3.14
CA VAL A 398 12.46 -26.20 -2.23
C VAL A 398 13.80 -26.96 -2.28
N GLY A 399 14.33 -27.20 -3.48
CA GLY A 399 15.49 -28.08 -3.71
C GLY A 399 15.16 -29.57 -3.56
N THR A 400 16.19 -30.41 -3.72
CA THR A 400 16.12 -31.87 -3.53
C THR A 400 16.38 -32.31 -2.09
N GLU A 401 17.06 -31.48 -1.30
CA GLU A 401 17.40 -31.75 0.10
C GLU A 401 16.46 -31.03 1.07
N THR A 402 16.24 -31.62 2.25
CA THR A 402 15.35 -31.00 3.26
C THR A 402 16.05 -29.86 3.96
N LYS A 403 15.63 -28.61 3.68
CA LYS A 403 16.16 -27.40 4.30
C LYS A 403 15.76 -27.29 5.77
N THR A 404 16.70 -26.93 6.63
CA THR A 404 16.43 -26.61 8.04
C THR A 404 15.66 -25.29 8.12
N ALA A 405 14.58 -25.26 8.90
CA ALA A 405 13.85 -24.03 9.18
C ALA A 405 14.58 -23.18 10.21
N LEU A 406 14.54 -21.86 10.03
CA LEU A 406 15.10 -20.91 10.98
C LEU A 406 14.35 -20.97 12.32
N ASN A 407 15.08 -20.86 13.42
CA ASN A 407 14.49 -20.60 14.74
C ASN A 407 14.16 -19.10 14.90
N ILE A 408 13.41 -18.75 15.95
CA ILE A 408 12.90 -17.38 16.15
C ILE A 408 14.01 -16.30 16.21
N ASN A 409 15.20 -16.64 16.72
CA ASN A 409 16.31 -15.69 16.79
C ASN A 409 16.96 -15.48 15.41
N GLU A 410 17.20 -16.58 14.66
CA GLU A 410 17.70 -16.53 13.28
C GLU A 410 16.72 -15.78 12.37
N TRP A 411 15.42 -15.95 12.59
CA TRP A 411 14.38 -15.18 11.93
C TRP A 411 14.43 -13.68 12.25
N TRP A 412 14.63 -13.32 13.52
CA TRP A 412 14.79 -11.91 13.92
C TRP A 412 16.07 -11.28 13.37
N ASP A 413 17.20 -12.00 13.33
CA ASP A 413 18.43 -11.51 12.70
C ASP A 413 18.26 -11.34 11.18
N LEU A 414 17.52 -12.24 10.50
CA LEU A 414 17.15 -12.06 9.09
C LEU A 414 16.22 -10.85 8.87
N CYS A 415 15.26 -10.61 9.78
CA CYS A 415 14.40 -9.42 9.73
C CYS A 415 15.19 -8.11 9.91
N LYS A 416 16.15 -8.12 10.84
CA LYS A 416 17.08 -7.02 11.10
C LYS A 416 18.01 -6.78 9.91
N GLU A 417 18.50 -7.83 9.27
CA GLU A 417 19.31 -7.75 8.05
C GLU A 417 18.53 -7.14 6.88
N VAL A 418 17.30 -7.59 6.65
CA VAL A 418 16.39 -6.97 5.67
C VAL A 418 16.12 -5.50 6.01
N TYR A 419 16.04 -5.13 7.28
CA TYR A 419 15.92 -3.71 7.71
C TYR A 419 17.20 -2.90 7.49
N LEU A 420 18.39 -3.49 7.58
CA LEU A 420 19.66 -2.84 7.22
C LEU A 420 19.75 -2.62 5.71
N ILE A 421 19.39 -3.61 4.89
CA ILE A 421 19.34 -3.49 3.43
C ILE A 421 18.34 -2.39 3.01
N LYS A 422 17.14 -2.36 3.61
CA LYS A 422 16.15 -1.28 3.42
C LYS A 422 16.75 0.12 3.66
N GLN A 423 17.61 0.29 4.68
CA GLN A 423 18.28 1.57 4.95
C GLN A 423 19.35 1.95 3.91
N VAL A 424 20.15 0.99 3.44
CA VAL A 424 21.15 1.23 2.38
C VAL A 424 20.49 1.74 1.10
N TYR A 425 19.39 1.10 0.69
CA TYR A 425 18.60 1.53 -0.47
C TYR A 425 17.90 2.88 -0.23
N LEU A 426 17.39 3.13 0.97
CA LEU A 426 16.77 4.42 1.32
C LEU A 426 17.78 5.58 1.28
N LYS A 427 19.04 5.32 1.67
CA LYS A 427 20.16 6.27 1.53
C LYS A 427 20.51 6.48 0.06
N PHE A 428 20.60 5.43 -0.75
CA PHE A 428 20.86 5.56 -2.19
C PHE A 428 19.86 6.48 -2.91
N TRP A 429 18.56 6.34 -2.63
CA TRP A 429 17.52 7.25 -3.17
C TRP A 429 17.76 8.72 -2.76
N ALA A 430 18.28 8.97 -1.55
CA ALA A 430 18.53 10.32 -1.03
C ALA A 430 19.84 10.92 -1.59
N ASP A 431 20.92 10.15 -1.60
CA ASP A 431 22.25 10.58 -2.06
C ASP A 431 22.28 10.95 -3.55
N ASN A 432 21.38 10.37 -4.35
CA ASN A 432 21.25 10.66 -5.78
C ASN A 432 20.09 11.62 -6.10
N GLU A 433 19.33 12.06 -5.11
CA GLU A 433 18.16 12.97 -5.26
C GLU A 433 17.13 12.48 -6.30
N LEU A 434 16.87 11.17 -6.34
CA LEU A 434 16.03 10.52 -7.35
C LEU A 434 14.52 10.62 -7.03
N ASP A 435 13.72 11.02 -8.02
CA ASP A 435 12.25 10.96 -7.97
C ASP A 435 11.73 9.57 -8.38
N ALA A 436 12.26 9.06 -9.49
CA ALA A 436 11.89 7.77 -10.07
C ALA A 436 13.11 7.03 -10.65
N ILE A 437 12.96 5.73 -10.84
CA ILE A 437 13.87 4.88 -11.59
C ILE A 437 13.07 4.11 -12.64
N ILE A 438 13.58 4.05 -13.87
CA ILE A 438 13.09 3.17 -14.94
C ILE A 438 14.05 1.98 -15.05
N ALA A 439 13.49 0.78 -15.05
CA ALA A 439 14.25 -0.47 -15.09
C ALA A 439 13.52 -1.52 -15.95
N PRO A 440 14.23 -2.53 -16.47
CA PRO A 440 13.60 -3.76 -16.93
C PRO A 440 12.73 -4.38 -15.82
N VAL A 441 11.62 -5.02 -16.19
CA VAL A 441 10.90 -5.90 -15.24
C VAL A 441 11.68 -7.20 -15.03
N MET A 442 12.32 -7.72 -16.09
CA MET A 442 13.06 -8.97 -16.16
C MET A 442 14.26 -8.79 -17.11
N ALA A 443 15.20 -9.74 -17.09
CA ALA A 443 16.26 -9.82 -18.11
C ALA A 443 15.75 -10.33 -19.47
N ASN A 444 14.50 -10.82 -19.54
CA ASN A 444 13.90 -11.47 -20.70
C ASN A 444 12.49 -10.90 -20.96
N THR A 445 12.06 -10.81 -22.23
CA THR A 445 10.69 -10.38 -22.59
C THR A 445 9.66 -11.50 -22.36
N SER A 446 10.10 -12.75 -22.44
CA SER A 446 9.47 -13.94 -21.85
C SER A 446 10.52 -15.05 -21.73
N VAL A 447 10.11 -16.27 -21.36
CA VAL A 447 10.96 -17.48 -21.38
C VAL A 447 10.25 -18.63 -22.08
N MET A 448 11.02 -19.60 -22.57
CA MET A 448 10.49 -20.91 -22.91
C MET A 448 9.91 -21.57 -21.64
N PRO A 449 8.91 -22.48 -21.75
CA PRO A 449 8.36 -23.16 -20.58
C PRO A 449 9.42 -23.91 -19.76
N TYR A 450 9.42 -23.68 -18.44
CA TYR A 450 10.34 -24.22 -17.43
C TYR A 450 11.76 -23.65 -17.45
N ASP A 451 12.03 -22.63 -18.28
CA ASP A 451 13.36 -22.09 -18.49
C ASP A 451 13.68 -20.84 -17.65
N PHE A 452 12.83 -20.43 -16.70
CA PHE A 452 13.13 -19.33 -15.78
C PHE A 452 14.53 -19.39 -15.13
N ALA A 453 15.13 -18.22 -14.88
CA ALA A 453 16.50 -18.06 -14.38
C ALA A 453 16.65 -17.29 -13.05
N CYS A 454 16.24 -16.02 -12.95
CA CYS A 454 16.53 -15.16 -11.78
C CYS A 454 15.46 -14.07 -11.49
N LEU A 455 15.43 -13.56 -10.25
CA LEU A 455 14.52 -12.48 -9.81
C LEU A 455 15.22 -11.12 -9.58
N ASP A 456 16.45 -10.91 -10.08
CA ASP A 456 17.27 -9.71 -9.89
C ASP A 456 16.46 -8.40 -10.01
N TYR A 457 15.82 -8.20 -11.16
CA TYR A 457 15.10 -6.97 -11.50
C TYR A 457 13.82 -6.75 -10.67
N THR A 458 13.10 -7.82 -10.32
CA THR A 458 11.83 -7.69 -9.59
C THR A 458 12.00 -7.57 -8.08
N GLY A 459 12.90 -8.37 -7.49
CA GLY A 459 12.96 -8.63 -6.04
C GLY A 459 13.31 -7.42 -5.19
N VAL A 460 14.15 -6.51 -5.71
CA VAL A 460 14.49 -5.23 -5.07
C VAL A 460 13.24 -4.42 -4.66
N CYS A 461 12.23 -4.38 -5.52
CA CYS A 461 11.03 -3.57 -5.27
C CYS A 461 10.07 -4.21 -4.26
N ASN A 462 10.20 -5.50 -3.96
CA ASN A 462 9.47 -6.16 -2.87
C ASN A 462 10.20 -5.95 -1.55
N LEU A 463 11.51 -6.27 -1.51
CA LEU A 463 12.29 -6.15 -0.28
C LEU A 463 12.35 -4.70 0.22
N CYS A 464 12.46 -3.71 -0.69
CA CYS A 464 12.50 -2.29 -0.33
C CYS A 464 11.12 -1.59 -0.33
N ASP A 465 10.02 -2.30 -0.61
CA ASP A 465 8.66 -1.76 -0.78
C ASP A 465 8.54 -0.51 -1.67
N CYS A 466 9.28 -0.49 -2.79
CA CYS A 466 9.14 0.54 -3.81
C CYS A 466 7.79 0.36 -4.52
N SER A 467 7.09 1.44 -4.85
CA SER A 467 5.85 1.39 -5.63
C SER A 467 6.19 1.63 -7.10
N GLY A 468 5.49 1.00 -8.04
CA GLY A 468 5.75 1.27 -9.45
C GLY A 468 4.74 0.65 -10.41
N VAL A 469 4.82 1.10 -11.67
CA VAL A 469 3.92 0.75 -12.77
C VAL A 469 4.70 -0.01 -13.83
N VAL A 470 4.09 -1.04 -14.42
CA VAL A 470 4.58 -1.71 -15.63
C VAL A 470 3.94 -1.06 -16.85
N ILE A 471 4.78 -0.66 -17.81
CA ILE A 471 4.36 -0.06 -19.07
C ILE A 471 5.04 -0.81 -20.23
N PRO A 472 4.28 -1.33 -21.22
CA PRO A 472 4.85 -1.76 -22.49
C PRO A 472 5.33 -0.53 -23.28
N LEU A 473 6.61 -0.49 -23.68
CA LEU A 473 7.21 0.65 -24.41
C LEU A 473 7.83 0.26 -25.76
N GLY A 474 8.01 -1.03 -26.04
CA GLY A 474 8.55 -1.50 -27.32
C GLY A 474 8.24 -2.97 -27.58
N GLU A 475 8.82 -3.51 -28.65
CA GLU A 475 8.81 -4.92 -28.99
C GLU A 475 10.16 -5.35 -29.57
N VAL A 476 10.45 -6.65 -29.45
CA VAL A 476 11.62 -7.30 -30.06
C VAL A 476 11.48 -7.25 -31.58
N ASP A 477 12.50 -6.73 -32.26
CA ASP A 477 12.66 -6.77 -33.72
C ASP A 477 13.81 -7.73 -34.05
N ALA A 478 13.47 -8.90 -34.60
CA ALA A 478 14.45 -9.96 -34.89
C ALA A 478 15.52 -9.59 -35.94
N SER A 479 15.42 -8.44 -36.61
CA SER A 479 16.41 -7.94 -37.57
C SER A 479 17.52 -7.09 -36.94
N ILE A 480 17.26 -6.46 -35.78
CA ILE A 480 18.23 -5.59 -35.08
C ILE A 480 18.60 -6.10 -33.67
N ASP A 481 17.69 -6.80 -32.99
CA ASP A 481 17.90 -7.35 -31.66
C ASP A 481 18.67 -8.67 -31.74
N ILE A 482 19.92 -8.60 -32.22
CA ILE A 482 20.80 -9.75 -32.38
C ILE A 482 21.73 -9.85 -31.17
N LEU A 483 21.83 -11.04 -30.58
CA LEU A 483 22.72 -11.30 -29.45
C LEU A 483 24.18 -11.15 -29.87
N LYS A 484 24.91 -10.24 -29.22
CA LYS A 484 26.34 -10.04 -29.46
C LYS A 484 27.13 -11.20 -28.87
N GLU A 485 28.00 -11.81 -29.67
CA GLU A 485 28.91 -12.87 -29.21
C GLU A 485 29.89 -12.32 -28.17
N ARG A 486 29.78 -12.84 -26.95
CA ARG A 486 30.71 -12.66 -25.83
C ARG A 486 30.51 -13.80 -24.83
N PRO A 487 31.52 -14.16 -24.02
CA PRO A 487 31.32 -14.99 -22.83
C PRO A 487 30.33 -14.33 -21.88
N ALA A 488 29.48 -15.11 -21.21
CA ALA A 488 28.68 -14.64 -20.09
C ALA A 488 29.52 -14.35 -18.84
N ARG A 489 28.98 -13.53 -17.95
CA ARG A 489 29.56 -13.16 -16.64
C ARG A 489 29.22 -14.15 -15.52
N SER A 490 28.18 -14.96 -15.71
CA SER A 490 27.65 -15.91 -14.73
C SER A 490 26.86 -17.04 -15.42
N ASP A 491 26.69 -18.18 -14.75
CA ASP A 491 25.87 -19.30 -15.27
C ASP A 491 24.40 -18.89 -15.50
N ILE A 492 23.90 -17.93 -14.70
CA ILE A 492 22.56 -17.36 -14.82
C ILE A 492 22.46 -16.53 -16.12
N GLU A 493 23.47 -15.71 -16.38
CA GLU A 493 23.55 -14.93 -17.62
C GLU A 493 23.74 -15.83 -18.85
N GLU A 494 24.52 -16.91 -18.75
CA GLU A 494 24.66 -17.90 -19.84
C GLU A 494 23.33 -18.62 -20.11
N LYS A 495 22.58 -19.00 -19.07
CA LYS A 495 21.22 -19.57 -19.22
C LYS A 495 20.28 -18.59 -19.95
N ILE A 496 20.31 -17.31 -19.60
CA ILE A 496 19.45 -16.28 -20.22
C ILE A 496 19.86 -16.00 -21.66
N ARG A 497 21.16 -15.92 -21.94
CA ARG A 497 21.71 -15.68 -23.28
C ARG A 497 21.44 -16.84 -24.23
N SER A 498 21.64 -18.07 -23.78
CA SER A 498 21.42 -19.29 -24.59
C SER A 498 19.95 -19.57 -24.93
N GLN A 499 19.00 -19.01 -24.18
CA GLN A 499 17.56 -19.07 -24.52
C GLN A 499 17.16 -18.17 -25.69
N TYR A 500 17.93 -17.11 -25.96
CA TYR A 500 17.46 -16.05 -26.85
C TYR A 500 17.60 -16.42 -28.33
N ASN A 501 16.46 -16.69 -28.98
CA ASN A 501 16.36 -16.81 -30.43
C ASN A 501 15.52 -15.65 -30.97
N PRO A 502 16.10 -14.70 -31.73
CA PRO A 502 15.37 -13.52 -32.21
C PRO A 502 14.05 -13.85 -32.90
N LYS A 503 13.99 -14.91 -33.72
CA LYS A 503 12.76 -15.32 -34.43
C LYS A 503 11.68 -15.94 -33.53
N THR A 504 12.05 -16.52 -32.39
CA THR A 504 11.09 -17.04 -31.40
C THR A 504 10.50 -15.93 -30.55
N PHE A 505 11.27 -14.85 -30.33
CA PHE A 505 10.89 -13.71 -29.50
C PHE A 505 10.38 -12.50 -30.30
N ASP A 506 10.41 -12.55 -31.63
CA ASP A 506 9.94 -11.49 -32.54
C ASP A 506 8.51 -11.02 -32.19
N GLY A 507 8.31 -9.70 -32.05
CA GLY A 507 7.04 -9.11 -31.62
C GLY A 507 6.64 -9.40 -30.16
N MET A 508 7.55 -9.92 -29.32
CA MET A 508 7.32 -9.96 -27.87
C MET A 508 7.57 -8.58 -27.24
N PRO A 509 6.72 -8.11 -26.32
CA PRO A 509 6.76 -6.74 -25.83
C PRO A 509 7.83 -6.51 -24.77
N ASP A 510 8.59 -5.43 -24.94
CA ASP A 510 9.46 -4.87 -23.91
C ASP A 510 8.63 -4.05 -22.92
N ASN A 511 8.65 -4.45 -21.65
CA ASN A 511 7.92 -3.75 -20.59
C ASN A 511 8.85 -3.31 -19.48
N TYR A 512 8.64 -2.07 -19.02
CA TYR A 512 9.51 -1.40 -18.07
C TYR A 512 8.78 -1.11 -16.78
N PHE A 513 9.51 -1.27 -15.68
CA PHE A 513 9.04 -0.89 -14.36
C PHE A 513 9.48 0.53 -14.06
N ILE A 514 8.54 1.47 -14.07
CA ILE A 514 8.76 2.82 -13.55
C ILE A 514 8.45 2.79 -12.07
N THR A 515 9.49 2.86 -11.24
CA THR A 515 9.40 2.74 -9.78
C THR A 515 9.72 4.07 -9.12
N SER A 516 8.96 4.42 -8.08
CA SER A 516 9.30 5.52 -7.18
C SER A 516 9.87 4.96 -5.88
N ARG A 517 10.56 5.83 -5.12
CA ARG A 517 10.74 5.61 -3.68
C ARG A 517 9.38 5.28 -3.04
N LEU A 518 9.42 4.46 -1.99
CA LEU A 518 8.29 4.18 -1.08
C LEU A 518 7.38 5.41 -0.91
N LEU A 519 6.09 5.27 -1.22
CA LEU A 519 5.07 6.29 -0.94
C LEU A 519 5.28 6.79 0.49
N LYS A 520 5.54 8.11 0.67
CA LYS A 520 5.91 8.71 1.96
C LYS A 520 4.97 8.18 3.06
N ARG A 521 5.43 7.17 3.83
CA ARG A 521 4.58 6.35 4.72
C ARG A 521 4.07 7.10 5.95
N PHE A 522 4.56 8.31 6.13
CA PHE A 522 3.92 9.33 6.93
C PHE A 522 2.86 10.02 6.05
N PRO A 523 1.54 9.80 6.26
CA PRO A 523 0.74 10.98 6.51
C PRO A 523 1.50 11.76 7.58
N LEU A 524 1.89 12.99 7.25
CA LEU A 524 2.85 13.74 8.06
C LEU A 524 2.35 13.74 9.52
N LEU A 525 3.23 13.58 10.52
CA LEU A 525 2.77 13.56 11.93
C LEU A 525 2.01 14.84 12.32
N LEU A 526 2.12 15.88 11.50
CA LEU A 526 1.39 17.12 11.58
C LEU A 526 -0.04 17.04 11.01
N ASP A 527 -0.26 16.23 9.97
CA ASP A 527 -1.44 16.25 9.10
C ASP A 527 -2.37 15.04 9.37
N ASN A 528 -1.96 14.12 10.26
CA ASN A 528 -2.89 13.24 10.96
C ASN A 528 -3.79 14.09 11.86
N ILE A 529 -4.96 14.46 11.32
CA ILE A 529 -6.06 15.12 12.03
C ILE A 529 -7.05 14.05 12.51
N ASP A 530 -7.38 14.07 13.80
CA ASP A 530 -8.45 13.27 14.37
C ASP A 530 -9.81 13.77 13.84
N PRO A 531 -10.60 12.91 13.15
CA PRO A 531 -11.84 13.33 12.49
C PRO A 531 -12.99 13.63 13.46
N SER A 532 -12.84 13.37 14.77
CA SER A 532 -13.87 13.66 15.78
C SER A 532 -13.82 15.10 16.30
N ASN A 533 -12.67 15.76 16.25
CA ASN A 533 -12.42 17.04 16.94
C ASN A 533 -11.45 17.99 16.22
N GLY A 534 -10.80 17.58 15.13
CA GLY A 534 -9.82 18.39 14.41
C GLY A 534 -8.43 18.45 15.08
N TRP A 535 -8.14 17.58 16.04
CA TRP A 535 -6.87 17.61 16.77
C TRP A 535 -5.76 16.93 15.96
N SER A 536 -4.58 17.55 15.92
CA SER A 536 -3.36 16.92 15.38
C SER A 536 -2.51 16.35 16.51
N ASN A 537 -1.46 15.58 16.22
CA ASN A 537 -0.50 15.14 17.25
C ASN A 537 0.13 16.31 18.04
N LEU A 538 0.17 17.52 17.45
CA LEU A 538 0.60 18.74 18.15
C LEU A 538 -0.47 19.24 19.14
N HIS A 539 -1.77 19.10 18.81
CA HIS A 539 -2.87 19.38 19.74
C HIS A 539 -2.86 18.40 20.93
N TYR A 540 -2.69 17.10 20.68
CA TYR A 540 -2.58 16.12 21.76
C TYR A 540 -1.33 16.31 22.63
N SER A 541 -0.17 16.67 22.05
CA SER A 541 1.02 16.96 22.86
C SER A 541 0.91 18.28 23.65
N ALA A 542 0.20 19.27 23.11
CA ALA A 542 -0.15 20.51 23.78
C ALA A 542 -1.10 20.29 24.96
N TYR A 543 -2.17 19.50 24.80
CA TYR A 543 -3.18 19.25 25.84
C TYR A 543 -2.66 18.42 27.02
N HIS A 544 -1.76 17.48 26.78
CA HIS A 544 -1.22 16.57 27.80
C HIS A 544 0.14 17.03 28.38
N ASN A 545 0.52 18.29 28.20
CA ASN A 545 1.81 18.87 28.62
C ASN A 545 3.05 18.06 28.19
N ASN A 546 2.99 17.34 27.06
CA ASN A 546 4.03 16.44 26.58
C ASN A 546 5.16 17.22 25.89
N TYR A 547 5.90 18.01 26.67
CA TYR A 547 6.91 18.98 26.21
C TYR A 547 7.85 18.41 25.15
N GLN A 548 8.47 17.23 25.39
CA GLN A 548 9.46 16.65 24.48
C GLN A 548 8.86 16.23 23.12
N ILE A 549 7.60 15.77 23.12
CA ILE A 549 6.88 15.42 21.89
C ILE A 549 6.51 16.69 21.12
N CYS A 550 6.02 17.71 21.83
CA CYS A 550 5.74 19.03 21.25
C CYS A 550 7.00 19.64 20.63
N GLU A 551 8.13 19.63 21.35
CA GLU A 551 9.41 20.17 20.89
C GLU A 551 9.95 19.44 19.65
N LEU A 552 9.81 18.10 19.60
CA LEU A 552 10.19 17.30 18.44
C LEU A 552 9.31 17.61 17.22
N LEU A 553 8.00 17.77 17.41
CA LEU A 553 7.07 18.17 16.35
C LEU A 553 7.36 19.60 15.85
N LEU A 554 7.68 20.53 16.74
CA LEU A 554 8.06 21.91 16.39
C LEU A 554 9.38 21.98 15.62
N LYS A 555 10.39 21.22 16.04
CA LYS A 555 11.66 21.07 15.29
C LYS A 555 11.43 20.49 13.89
N TYR A 556 10.48 19.57 13.73
CA TYR A 556 10.08 19.02 12.44
C TYR A 556 9.31 20.03 11.56
N ILE A 557 8.42 20.85 12.13
CA ILE A 557 7.78 21.97 11.43
C ILE A 557 8.85 22.95 10.93
N HIS A 558 9.73 23.40 11.81
CA HIS A 558 10.73 24.42 11.53
C HIS A 558 11.73 23.99 10.43
N SER A 559 12.15 22.71 10.41
CA SER A 559 13.04 22.21 9.35
C SER A 559 12.38 22.21 7.96
N ARG A 560 11.06 21.98 7.87
CA ARG A 560 10.28 22.14 6.63
C ARG A 560 10.31 23.59 6.14
N PHE A 561 10.04 24.57 7.01
CA PHE A 561 10.11 26.00 6.68
C PHE A 561 11.49 26.44 6.17
N ILE A 562 12.57 26.01 6.82
CA ILE A 562 13.94 26.31 6.37
C ILE A 562 14.19 25.71 4.98
N SER A 563 13.75 24.48 4.72
CA SER A 563 13.91 23.86 3.38
C SER A 563 13.13 24.58 2.27
N THR A 564 12.03 25.28 2.61
CA THR A 564 11.22 26.05 1.65
C THR A 564 11.79 27.45 1.43
N SER A 565 12.17 28.16 2.50
CA SER A 565 12.73 29.52 2.41
C SER A 565 14.11 29.56 1.74
N LEU A 566 14.96 28.54 1.96
CA LEU A 566 16.26 28.42 1.26
C LEU A 566 16.12 28.20 -0.26
N LYS A 567 15.00 27.63 -0.73
CA LYS A 567 14.71 27.55 -2.18
C LYS A 567 14.36 28.92 -2.75
N LEU A 568 13.53 29.68 -2.04
CA LEU A 568 13.12 31.03 -2.43
C LEU A 568 14.31 32.01 -2.42
N SER A 569 15.19 31.95 -1.40
CA SER A 569 16.36 32.84 -1.33
C SER A 569 17.39 32.64 -2.44
N ASN A 570 17.40 31.47 -3.09
CA ASN A 570 18.31 31.17 -4.20
C ASN A 570 17.83 31.71 -5.56
N GLN A 571 16.63 32.30 -5.64
CA GLN A 571 16.12 32.94 -6.86
C GLN A 571 16.39 34.45 -6.91
N ASP A 572 16.69 35.12 -5.77
CA ASP A 572 16.81 36.60 -5.72
C ASP A 572 18.11 37.07 -5.05
N ASN A 573 19.13 37.32 -5.89
CA ASN A 573 20.52 37.46 -5.48
C ASN A 573 20.87 38.90 -4.97
N SER A 574 19.95 39.54 -4.25
CA SER A 574 19.98 41.00 -3.98
C SER A 574 19.81 41.42 -2.50
N ILE A 575 19.46 40.51 -1.58
CA ILE A 575 19.19 40.86 -0.16
C ILE A 575 20.38 40.54 0.76
N LYS A 576 21.21 41.55 1.05
CA LYS A 576 22.25 41.48 2.10
C LYS A 576 21.64 41.60 3.50
N LEU A 577 21.29 40.46 4.10
CA LEU A 577 20.92 40.35 5.52
C LEU A 577 22.06 40.83 6.44
N LYS A 578 21.96 42.05 6.97
CA LYS A 578 22.83 42.56 8.03
C LYS A 578 22.39 41.99 9.38
N SER A 579 23.21 41.12 9.97
CA SER A 579 22.97 40.57 11.30
C SER A 579 23.22 41.60 12.42
N LYS A 580 22.14 42.15 12.98
CA LYS A 580 22.05 42.57 14.38
C LYS A 580 20.72 42.06 14.95
N GLY A 581 20.77 41.43 16.12
CA GLY A 581 19.79 40.39 16.47
C GLY A 581 18.55 40.87 17.23
N SER A 582 17.38 40.40 16.77
CA SER A 582 16.20 40.11 17.60
C SER A 582 15.28 39.15 16.84
N SER A 583 14.96 37.99 17.44
CA SER A 583 14.07 36.91 16.94
C SER A 583 14.25 36.43 15.48
N LEU A 584 14.69 35.17 15.33
CA LEU A 584 14.62 34.42 14.06
C LEU A 584 13.27 33.66 13.91
N TYR A 585 12.30 33.87 14.81
CA TYR A 585 11.14 32.99 14.98
C TYR A 585 9.82 33.56 14.42
N ASN A 586 9.79 34.81 13.96
CA ASN A 586 8.55 35.56 13.65
C ASN A 586 7.95 35.31 12.25
N GLN A 587 8.11 34.11 11.66
CA GLN A 587 7.70 33.83 10.26
C GLN A 587 6.90 32.53 10.03
N ILE A 588 6.23 32.00 11.05
CA ILE A 588 5.10 31.07 10.85
C ILE A 588 3.81 31.89 10.97
N THR A 589 3.34 32.44 9.84
CA THR A 589 2.30 33.48 9.82
C THR A 589 1.19 33.29 8.76
N ASN A 590 1.23 32.24 7.93
CA ASN A 590 0.10 31.92 7.05
C ASN A 590 -1.01 31.19 7.84
N GLU A 591 -2.27 31.58 7.61
CA GLU A 591 -3.43 31.00 8.29
C GLU A 591 -3.55 29.48 8.03
N ASP A 592 -3.16 29.01 6.84
CA ASP A 592 -3.17 27.59 6.46
C ASP A 592 -2.22 26.69 7.29
N GLU A 593 -1.19 27.27 7.92
CA GLU A 593 -0.18 26.51 8.68
C GLU A 593 -0.37 26.64 10.20
N ILE A 594 -1.24 27.56 10.65
CA ILE A 594 -1.85 27.48 11.97
C ILE A 594 -2.86 26.33 11.91
N LYS A 595 -2.46 25.12 12.31
CA LYS A 595 -3.43 24.02 12.46
C LYS A 595 -4.44 24.37 13.54
N LEU A 596 -5.63 24.77 13.10
CA LEU A 596 -6.80 25.00 13.92
C LEU A 596 -7.58 23.69 14.12
N THR A 597 -8.34 23.58 15.21
CA THR A 597 -9.44 22.60 15.31
C THR A 597 -10.63 23.04 14.44
N PHE A 598 -11.65 22.20 14.31
CA PHE A 598 -12.90 22.57 13.63
C PHE A 598 -13.60 23.79 14.31
N ASP A 599 -13.35 24.00 15.61
CA ASP A 599 -13.84 25.15 16.39
C ASP A 599 -13.00 26.42 16.24
N LYS A 600 -12.00 26.42 15.33
CA LYS A 600 -10.97 27.47 15.17
C LYS A 600 -10.07 27.68 16.38
N GLN A 601 -9.92 26.68 17.24
CA GLN A 601 -9.00 26.75 18.37
C GLN A 601 -7.57 26.47 17.92
N THR A 602 -6.63 27.30 18.36
CA THR A 602 -5.18 27.11 18.11
C THR A 602 -4.55 26.15 19.11
N VAL A 603 -3.34 25.66 18.81
CA VAL A 603 -2.48 24.93 19.77
C VAL A 603 -2.30 25.62 21.14
N LEU A 604 -2.44 26.95 21.21
CA LEU A 604 -2.37 27.70 22.46
C LEU A 604 -3.65 27.54 23.29
N HIS A 605 -4.83 27.57 22.64
CA HIS A 605 -6.11 27.27 23.30
C HIS A 605 -6.09 25.86 23.89
N ILE A 606 -5.59 24.89 23.13
CA ILE A 606 -5.54 23.48 23.55
C ILE A 606 -4.52 23.26 24.68
N ALA A 607 -3.37 23.95 24.67
CA ALA A 607 -2.44 23.95 25.80
C ALA A 607 -3.06 24.57 27.06
N CYS A 608 -3.80 25.67 26.92
CA CYS A 608 -4.53 26.29 28.03
C CYS A 608 -5.66 25.40 28.56
N LEU A 609 -6.42 24.75 27.68
CA LEU A 609 -7.50 23.82 28.05
C LEU A 609 -6.98 22.63 28.86
N GLY A 610 -5.75 22.19 28.61
CA GLY A 610 -5.03 21.16 29.35
C GLY A 610 -4.11 21.67 30.47
N ASN A 611 -4.22 22.93 30.89
CA ASN A 611 -3.35 23.60 31.88
C ASN A 611 -1.83 23.35 31.69
N SER A 612 -1.39 23.26 30.44
CA SER A 612 -0.08 22.72 30.06
C SER A 612 1.01 23.80 30.01
N ALA A 613 1.25 24.46 31.15
CA ALA A 613 2.08 25.66 31.29
C ALA A 613 3.50 25.54 30.70
N ALA A 614 4.16 24.37 30.82
CA ALA A 614 5.50 24.16 30.28
C ALA A 614 5.48 24.09 28.74
N THR A 615 4.53 23.33 28.17
CA THR A 615 4.34 23.23 26.73
C THR A 615 3.77 24.52 26.12
N LEU A 616 2.96 25.28 26.86
CA LEU A 616 2.48 26.60 26.46
C LEU A 616 3.63 27.60 26.27
N ASN A 617 4.57 27.67 27.22
CA ASN A 617 5.77 28.51 27.09
C ASN A 617 6.61 28.15 25.85
N LEU A 618 6.74 26.85 25.54
CA LEU A 618 7.40 26.37 24.33
C LEU A 618 6.63 26.78 23.07
N LEU A 619 5.32 26.55 23.02
CA LEU A 619 4.48 26.90 21.88
C LEU A 619 4.49 28.41 21.58
N LEU A 620 4.50 29.26 22.61
CA LEU A 620 4.59 30.72 22.45
C LEU A 620 5.91 31.17 21.82
N SER A 621 7.01 30.41 21.96
CA SER A 621 8.26 30.71 21.23
C SER A 621 8.18 30.49 19.71
N TYR A 622 7.13 29.83 19.20
CA TYR A 622 6.85 29.63 17.77
C TYR A 622 5.58 30.34 17.29
N PHE A 623 4.59 30.54 18.17
CA PHE A 623 3.23 30.97 17.80
C PHE A 623 2.76 32.24 18.53
N ASN A 624 3.65 33.10 19.05
CA ASN A 624 3.26 34.31 19.78
C ASN A 624 2.37 35.28 18.97
N VAL A 625 2.41 35.22 17.63
CA VAL A 625 1.50 35.98 16.75
C VAL A 625 0.03 35.57 16.91
N CYS A 626 -0.23 34.34 17.36
CA CYS A 626 -1.56 33.78 17.58
C CYS A 626 -2.01 33.84 19.05
N ILE A 627 -1.29 34.57 19.92
CA ILE A 627 -1.52 34.58 21.38
C ILE A 627 -2.94 35.03 21.76
N ASP A 628 -3.49 35.94 20.95
CA ASP A 628 -4.80 36.57 21.10
C ASP A 628 -5.79 36.14 20.01
N GLN A 629 -5.47 35.06 19.27
CA GLN A 629 -6.37 34.50 18.27
C GLN A 629 -7.70 34.11 18.91
N ARG A 630 -8.81 34.33 18.20
CA ARG A 630 -10.17 34.01 18.66
C ARG A 630 -10.71 32.75 17.98
N ASP A 631 -11.40 31.91 18.76
CA ASP A 631 -12.12 30.72 18.29
C ASP A 631 -13.54 31.06 17.77
N ASN A 632 -14.34 30.05 17.40
CA ASN A 632 -15.71 30.24 16.88
C ASN A 632 -16.67 30.96 17.86
N ASN A 633 -16.40 30.94 19.17
CA ASN A 633 -17.18 31.66 20.20
C ASN A 633 -16.54 33.01 20.57
N GLY A 634 -15.52 33.43 19.81
CA GLY A 634 -14.76 34.64 20.10
C GLY A 634 -13.76 34.49 21.27
N TYR A 635 -13.64 33.31 21.88
CA TYR A 635 -12.73 33.08 23.00
C TYR A 635 -11.27 33.09 22.55
N THR A 636 -10.41 33.60 23.41
CA THR A 636 -8.93 33.55 23.28
C THR A 636 -8.35 32.52 24.27
N PRO A 637 -7.05 32.17 24.20
CA PRO A 637 -6.41 31.34 25.21
C PRO A 637 -6.55 31.89 26.64
N THR A 638 -6.58 33.21 26.82
CA THR A 638 -6.83 33.87 28.12
C THR A 638 -8.26 33.67 28.63
N HIS A 639 -9.29 33.70 27.76
CA HIS A 639 -10.66 33.33 28.14
C HIS A 639 -10.71 31.88 28.66
N ILE A 640 -10.06 30.93 27.97
CA ILE A 640 -10.03 29.52 28.40
C ILE A 640 -9.42 29.38 29.80
N CYS A 641 -8.30 30.07 30.09
CA CYS A 641 -7.71 30.08 31.42
C CYS A 641 -8.65 30.67 32.48
N CYS A 642 -9.35 31.77 32.19
CA CYS A 642 -10.26 32.45 33.11
C CYS A 642 -11.57 31.70 33.37
N ILE A 643 -12.05 30.90 32.42
CA ILE A 643 -13.17 29.96 32.60
C ILE A 643 -12.75 28.76 33.48
N LYS A 644 -11.51 28.27 33.31
CA LYS A 644 -11.00 27.05 33.99
C LYS A 644 -10.23 27.28 35.29
N GLY A 645 -9.94 28.54 35.65
CA GLY A 645 -9.17 28.89 36.85
C GLY A 645 -7.66 28.68 36.74
N TYR A 646 -7.13 28.52 35.53
CA TYR A 646 -5.73 28.16 35.26
C TYR A 646 -4.80 29.38 35.29
N SER A 647 -4.54 29.86 36.51
CA SER A 647 -3.70 31.03 36.83
C SER A 647 -2.33 31.04 36.17
N ASP A 648 -1.71 29.87 36.01
CA ASP A 648 -0.31 29.76 35.64
C ASP A 648 -0.17 29.94 34.12
N CYS A 649 -1.05 29.30 33.35
CA CYS A 649 -1.20 29.53 31.92
C CYS A 649 -1.63 30.97 31.60
N LEU A 650 -2.54 31.55 32.40
CA LEU A 650 -2.94 32.96 32.29
C LEU A 650 -1.77 33.93 32.50
N SER A 651 -0.96 33.69 33.55
CA SER A 651 0.22 34.50 33.83
C SER A 651 1.22 34.47 32.67
N ILE A 652 1.48 33.27 32.14
CA ILE A 652 2.35 33.07 30.97
C ILE A 652 1.84 33.84 29.75
N LEU A 653 0.53 33.82 29.44
CA LEU A 653 -0.02 34.56 28.31
C LEU A 653 0.15 36.08 28.46
N LEU A 654 -0.14 36.62 29.64
CA LEU A 654 -0.03 38.07 29.90
C LEU A 654 1.45 38.51 29.93
N GLU A 655 2.36 37.69 30.48
CA GLU A 655 3.82 37.90 30.43
C GLU A 655 4.40 37.83 29.01
N LYS A 656 3.69 37.18 28.06
CA LYS A 656 4.04 37.13 26.64
C LYS A 656 3.26 38.14 25.77
N GLY A 657 2.51 39.04 26.41
CA GLY A 657 1.87 40.19 25.77
C GLY A 657 0.43 40.00 25.27
N SER A 658 -0.29 38.99 25.77
CA SER A 658 -1.73 38.83 25.51
C SER A 658 -2.53 40.02 26.03
N TYR A 659 -3.47 40.54 25.24
CA TYR A 659 -4.30 41.68 25.62
C TYR A 659 -5.47 41.25 26.54
N PRO A 660 -5.55 41.75 27.79
CA PRO A 660 -6.50 41.25 28.79
C PRO A 660 -7.97 41.65 28.55
N ASN A 661 -8.23 42.57 27.61
CA ASN A 661 -9.53 43.21 27.39
C ASN A 661 -10.20 42.84 26.06
N ILE A 662 -9.75 41.77 25.40
CA ILE A 662 -10.44 41.23 24.21
C ILE A 662 -11.82 40.74 24.62
N GLN A 663 -12.85 41.06 23.84
CA GLN A 663 -14.22 40.58 24.06
C GLN A 663 -14.50 39.29 23.27
N ASP A 664 -15.36 38.42 23.78
CA ASP A 664 -15.89 37.23 23.07
C ASP A 664 -17.08 37.58 22.14
N THR A 665 -17.95 36.62 21.78
CA THR A 665 -19.18 36.92 21.01
C THR A 665 -20.29 37.60 21.82
N ASP A 666 -20.30 37.42 23.14
CA ASP A 666 -21.28 38.01 24.07
C ASP A 666 -20.82 39.37 24.62
N GLY A 667 -19.61 39.80 24.27
CA GLY A 667 -18.98 41.03 24.75
C GLY A 667 -18.23 40.85 26.07
N ASP A 668 -18.22 39.65 26.64
CA ASP A 668 -17.48 39.36 27.87
C ASP A 668 -15.97 39.34 27.58
N THR A 669 -15.19 39.90 28.50
CA THR A 669 -13.71 39.81 28.50
C THR A 669 -13.23 38.61 29.32
N PRO A 670 -11.92 38.24 29.29
CA PRO A 670 -11.36 37.29 30.25
C PRO A 670 -11.67 37.65 31.70
N LEU A 671 -11.78 38.95 32.03
CA LEU A 671 -12.16 39.40 33.37
C LEU A 671 -13.64 39.12 33.68
N HIS A 672 -14.56 39.34 32.73
CA HIS A 672 -15.98 38.94 32.89
C HIS A 672 -16.08 37.43 33.18
N LYS A 673 -15.42 36.58 32.38
CA LYS A 673 -15.43 35.13 32.63
C LYS A 673 -14.77 34.77 33.96
N ALA A 674 -13.70 35.45 34.36
CA ALA A 674 -13.08 35.22 35.66
C ALA A 674 -14.02 35.53 36.84
N PHE A 675 -14.86 36.55 36.76
CA PHE A 675 -15.91 36.82 37.76
C PHE A 675 -17.09 35.84 37.67
N GLN A 676 -17.55 35.52 36.45
CA GLN A 676 -18.65 34.58 36.20
C GLN A 676 -18.38 33.17 36.74
N TYR A 677 -17.12 32.72 36.67
CA TYR A 677 -16.67 31.42 37.17
C TYR A 677 -15.92 31.53 38.53
N SER A 678 -16.08 32.63 39.27
CA SER A 678 -15.50 32.85 40.62
C SER A 678 -13.97 32.64 40.73
N ASN A 679 -13.23 32.79 39.63
CA ASN A 679 -11.80 32.47 39.53
C ASN A 679 -10.91 33.62 40.06
N ILE A 680 -11.01 33.88 41.36
CA ILE A 680 -10.27 34.87 42.17
C ILE A 680 -8.82 35.10 41.73
N LYS A 681 -8.02 34.03 41.59
CA LYS A 681 -6.61 34.15 41.19
C LYS A 681 -6.47 34.78 39.81
N CYS A 682 -7.35 34.43 38.87
CA CYS A 682 -7.36 34.99 37.52
C CYS A 682 -7.80 36.46 37.53
N ILE A 683 -8.75 36.85 38.39
CA ILE A 683 -9.15 38.25 38.61
C ILE A 683 -7.95 39.08 39.08
N GLY A 684 -7.25 38.64 40.14
CA GLY A 684 -6.08 39.33 40.67
C GLY A 684 -4.92 39.44 39.67
N ILE A 685 -4.68 38.39 38.87
CA ILE A 685 -3.68 38.39 37.80
C ILE A 685 -4.05 39.38 36.68
N LEU A 686 -5.30 39.36 36.20
CA LEU A 686 -5.78 40.27 35.15
C LEU A 686 -5.68 41.74 35.57
N LEU A 687 -6.05 42.06 36.82
CA LEU A 687 -5.96 43.44 37.34
C LEU A 687 -4.51 43.90 37.51
N LYS A 688 -3.59 43.00 37.89
CA LYS A 688 -2.13 43.27 37.89
C LYS A 688 -1.61 43.63 36.48
N TYR A 689 -2.23 43.08 35.43
CA TYR A 689 -1.94 43.38 34.03
C TYR A 689 -2.89 44.43 33.41
N ASN A 690 -3.53 45.27 34.23
CA ASN A 690 -4.39 46.39 33.81
C ASN A 690 -5.62 45.99 32.96
N ALA A 691 -6.26 44.86 33.29
CA ALA A 691 -7.58 44.55 32.77
C ALA A 691 -8.62 45.62 33.18
N ASP A 692 -9.47 46.02 32.24
CA ASP A 692 -10.50 47.04 32.46
C ASP A 692 -11.73 46.42 33.15
N ASP A 693 -11.98 46.88 34.37
CA ASP A 693 -13.10 46.45 35.21
C ASP A 693 -14.36 47.34 35.09
N GLN A 694 -14.37 48.28 34.15
CA GLN A 694 -15.53 49.10 33.75
C GLN A 694 -16.03 48.82 32.32
N LEU A 695 -15.27 48.10 31.50
CA LEU A 695 -15.64 47.72 30.13
C LEU A 695 -16.94 46.89 30.13
N LEU A 696 -17.89 47.22 29.24
CA LEU A 696 -19.22 46.60 29.20
C LEU A 696 -19.35 45.53 28.11
N ASN A 697 -20.00 44.41 28.45
CA ASN A 697 -20.42 43.37 27.50
C ASN A 697 -21.70 43.76 26.71
N ASN A 698 -22.17 42.89 25.82
CA ASN A 698 -23.29 43.20 24.92
C ASN A 698 -24.65 43.35 25.63
N VAL A 699 -24.76 42.96 26.92
CA VAL A 699 -25.96 43.22 27.74
C VAL A 699 -25.83 44.45 28.65
N GLY A 700 -24.70 45.17 28.56
CA GLY A 700 -24.45 46.40 29.33
C GLY A 700 -23.97 46.15 30.76
N TRP A 701 -23.43 44.97 31.05
CA TRP A 701 -22.82 44.61 32.33
C TRP A 701 -21.30 44.75 32.26
N LYS A 702 -20.67 45.19 33.35
CA LYS A 702 -19.21 45.16 33.55
C LYS A 702 -18.80 43.87 34.28
N PRO A 703 -17.49 43.54 34.41
CA PRO A 703 -17.07 42.26 35.00
C PRO A 703 -17.59 41.99 36.41
N THR A 704 -17.80 43.01 37.25
CA THR A 704 -18.36 42.83 38.59
C THR A 704 -19.82 42.40 38.61
N ASP A 705 -20.56 42.62 37.53
CA ASP A 705 -22.01 42.46 37.49
C ASP A 705 -22.42 41.06 37.00
N VAL A 706 -21.49 40.33 36.37
CA VAL A 706 -21.59 38.89 36.10
C VAL A 706 -21.09 38.02 37.28
N ALA A 707 -20.63 38.62 38.37
CA ALA A 707 -20.13 37.89 39.54
C ALA A 707 -21.26 37.17 40.29
N PHE A 708 -21.11 35.85 40.46
CA PHE A 708 -22.18 34.96 40.93
C PHE A 708 -22.25 34.84 42.47
N ASN A 709 -21.23 35.33 43.19
CA ASN A 709 -21.21 35.50 44.65
C ASN A 709 -20.53 36.84 45.04
N ASN A 710 -21.01 37.47 46.12
CA ASN A 710 -20.50 38.71 46.69
C ASN A 710 -19.06 38.60 47.23
N ASP A 711 -18.63 37.42 47.68
CA ASP A 711 -17.29 37.24 48.28
C ASP A 711 -16.18 37.53 47.25
N VAL A 712 -16.36 37.09 46.01
CA VAL A 712 -15.48 37.39 44.87
C VAL A 712 -15.41 38.90 44.62
N ILE A 713 -16.54 39.61 44.75
CA ILE A 713 -16.60 41.08 44.64
C ILE A 713 -15.87 41.75 45.81
N GLN A 714 -15.89 41.14 47.00
CA GLN A 714 -15.20 41.69 48.18
C GLN A 714 -13.69 41.47 48.12
N GLU A 715 -13.22 40.31 47.68
CA GLU A 715 -11.79 40.09 47.42
C GLU A 715 -11.26 40.97 46.28
N TYR A 716 -12.04 41.16 45.20
CA TYR A 716 -11.73 42.12 44.15
C TYR A 716 -11.49 43.54 44.69
N LYS A 717 -12.33 44.04 45.61
CA LYS A 717 -12.12 45.36 46.26
C LYS A 717 -10.80 45.40 47.04
N ASN A 718 -10.42 44.29 47.69
CA ASN A 718 -9.16 44.16 48.43
C ASN A 718 -7.93 44.14 47.50
N PHE A 719 -8.03 43.50 46.32
CA PHE A 719 -7.00 43.59 45.28
C PHE A 719 -6.90 45.02 44.73
N LYS A 720 -8.03 45.69 44.43
CA LYS A 720 -8.03 47.05 43.88
C LYS A 720 -7.45 48.08 44.86
N SER A 721 -7.70 47.96 46.17
CA SER A 721 -7.11 48.85 47.19
C SER A 721 -5.61 48.59 47.44
N SER A 722 -5.15 47.34 47.36
CA SER A 722 -3.73 46.98 47.51
C SER A 722 -2.88 47.31 46.28
N ILE A 723 -3.47 47.28 45.07
CA ILE A 723 -2.84 47.83 43.86
C ILE A 723 -2.75 49.37 43.95
N SER A 724 -3.83 50.03 44.40
CA SER A 724 -3.89 51.50 44.55
C SER A 724 -2.92 52.08 45.59
N SER A 725 -2.29 51.25 46.42
CA SER A 725 -1.35 51.66 47.48
C SER A 725 0.11 51.29 47.20
N ASN A 726 0.42 50.59 46.10
CA ASN A 726 1.78 50.24 45.68
C ASN A 726 2.17 50.95 44.37
N SER A 727 2.31 52.27 44.40
CA SER A 727 2.71 53.10 43.25
C SER A 727 4.19 52.99 42.86
N SER A 728 4.80 51.80 43.02
CA SER A 728 6.22 51.53 42.80
C SER A 728 6.46 50.08 42.31
N LEU A 729 5.69 49.63 41.32
CA LEU A 729 6.01 48.45 40.52
C LEU A 729 6.27 48.87 39.06
N THR A 730 7.25 48.20 38.44
CA THR A 730 7.90 48.66 37.21
C THR A 730 6.97 48.68 36.00
N THR A 731 7.05 49.77 35.23
CA THR A 731 6.46 49.90 33.91
C THR A 731 6.99 48.81 32.98
N VAL A 732 6.22 47.74 32.78
CA VAL A 732 6.37 46.90 31.59
C VAL A 732 5.95 47.77 30.39
N HIS A 733 6.78 47.83 29.36
CA HIS A 733 6.52 48.68 28.20
C HIS A 733 5.35 48.16 27.35
N CYS A 734 4.13 48.53 27.72
CA CYS A 734 3.09 48.78 26.72
C CYS A 734 3.62 49.85 25.76
N LEU A 735 3.48 49.63 24.46
CA LEU A 735 3.79 50.66 23.46
C LEU A 735 2.74 51.78 23.59
N ASN A 736 3.19 53.04 23.60
CA ASN A 736 2.31 54.18 23.87
C ASN A 736 1.18 54.30 22.83
N ASP A 737 -0.02 54.68 23.28
CA ASP A 737 -1.19 55.04 22.45
C ASP A 737 -1.01 56.32 21.59
N SER A 738 0.24 56.72 21.32
CA SER A 738 0.61 57.83 20.44
C SER A 738 0.87 57.37 18.99
N ASP A 739 1.35 56.14 18.79
CA ASP A 739 1.81 55.64 17.47
C ASP A 739 0.81 54.70 16.77
N LEU A 740 -0.27 54.28 17.43
CA LEU A 740 -1.31 53.43 16.82
C LEU A 740 -2.49 54.22 16.22
N ILE A 741 -2.70 55.47 16.61
CA ILE A 741 -3.76 56.35 16.05
C ILE A 741 -3.34 56.99 14.70
N THR A 742 -2.53 56.30 13.88
CA THR A 742 -2.34 56.61 12.45
C THR A 742 -2.24 55.37 11.53
N LYS A 743 -2.65 54.17 11.99
CA LYS A 743 -2.60 52.94 11.16
C LYS A 743 -3.86 52.07 11.22
N THR A 744 -5.00 52.65 10.83
CA THR A 744 -6.15 51.85 10.38
C THR A 744 -5.93 51.36 8.95
N PRO A 745 -5.97 50.05 8.67
CA PRO A 745 -6.18 49.54 7.32
C PRO A 745 -7.67 49.69 6.98
N GLN A 746 -8.10 50.90 6.57
CA GLN A 746 -9.42 51.06 5.94
C GLN A 746 -9.40 50.47 4.52
N THR A 747 -9.51 49.13 4.41
CA THR A 747 -9.69 48.45 3.12
C THR A 747 -11.13 48.56 2.61
N LYS A 748 -11.63 49.80 2.50
CA LYS A 748 -12.73 50.10 1.58
C LYS A 748 -12.21 49.97 0.15
N TYR A 749 -12.64 48.92 -0.55
CA TYR A 749 -12.41 48.76 -1.98
C TYR A 749 -13.15 49.84 -2.79
N ALA A 750 -12.44 50.87 -3.25
CA ALA A 750 -12.74 51.70 -4.43
C ALA A 750 -11.58 52.70 -4.70
N PRO A 751 -11.36 53.18 -5.94
CA PRO A 751 -10.86 52.36 -7.04
C PRO A 751 -9.62 53.01 -7.71
N ILE A 752 -8.76 52.22 -8.36
CA ILE A 752 -7.68 52.77 -9.19
C ILE A 752 -8.29 53.38 -10.47
N LYS A 753 -8.28 54.72 -10.56
CA LYS A 753 -8.54 55.42 -11.83
C LYS A 753 -7.31 55.33 -12.73
N VAL A 754 -7.40 54.50 -13.77
CA VAL A 754 -6.63 54.73 -15.00
C VAL A 754 -7.11 56.06 -15.62
N THR A 755 -6.19 56.79 -16.25
CA THR A 755 -6.44 58.11 -16.84
C THR A 755 -7.50 58.08 -17.94
N GLN A 756 -8.30 59.14 -18.02
CA GLN A 756 -9.34 59.30 -19.05
C GLN A 756 -8.74 59.47 -20.45
N ASN A 757 -9.40 58.91 -21.46
CA ASN A 757 -9.58 59.55 -22.76
C ASN A 757 -10.90 59.09 -23.41
N ASN A 758 -11.58 60.03 -24.07
CA ASN A 758 -12.67 59.85 -25.05
C ASN A 758 -13.96 59.09 -24.64
N VAL A 759 -14.79 59.81 -23.86
CA VAL A 759 -16.18 60.20 -24.20
C VAL A 759 -16.91 59.42 -25.33
N SER A 760 -18.01 58.72 -24.98
CA SER A 760 -19.36 58.78 -25.61
C SER A 760 -20.25 57.63 -25.09
N SER A 761 -21.26 57.86 -24.25
CA SER A 761 -22.71 57.88 -24.61
C SER A 761 -23.14 56.76 -25.57
N ILE A 762 -24.10 55.89 -25.24
CA ILE A 762 -25.54 56.23 -25.22
C ILE A 762 -26.36 55.32 -24.26
N SER A 763 -27.46 55.86 -23.76
CA SER A 763 -28.50 55.27 -22.91
C SER A 763 -29.39 54.20 -23.56
N PHE A 764 -30.02 53.31 -22.78
CA PHE A 764 -31.48 53.30 -22.53
C PHE A 764 -31.94 52.15 -21.60
N LEU A 765 -32.74 52.48 -20.58
CA LEU A 765 -33.75 51.63 -19.91
C LEU A 765 -35.13 51.95 -20.56
N PRO A 766 -36.28 51.28 -20.29
CA PRO A 766 -36.59 50.30 -19.24
C PRO A 766 -37.44 49.08 -19.70
N SER A 767 -38.04 48.37 -18.73
CA SER A 767 -39.42 47.77 -18.80
C SER A 767 -39.62 46.42 -19.54
N ASN A 768 -40.59 45.55 -19.17
CA ASN A 768 -41.42 45.50 -17.94
C ASN A 768 -42.09 44.13 -17.67
N HIS A 769 -42.15 43.74 -16.38
CA HIS A 769 -43.30 43.20 -15.61
C HIS A 769 -44.17 41.97 -16.03
N ASN A 770 -44.60 41.26 -14.96
CA ASN A 770 -45.82 40.41 -14.80
C ASN A 770 -45.81 39.01 -15.45
N SER A 771 -46.53 37.98 -14.97
CA SER A 771 -47.43 37.76 -13.79
C SER A 771 -47.48 36.24 -13.51
N SER A 772 -47.41 35.67 -12.30
CA SER A 772 -48.25 35.77 -11.08
C SER A 772 -49.67 35.16 -11.19
N LEU A 773 -49.87 33.96 -10.62
CA LEU A 773 -51.11 33.25 -10.17
C LEU A 773 -50.65 31.81 -9.80
N SER A 774 -50.52 31.33 -8.55
CA SER A 774 -51.35 31.34 -7.32
C SER A 774 -52.49 30.29 -7.29
N ASN A 775 -52.76 29.78 -6.08
CA ASN A 775 -53.93 29.02 -5.56
C ASN A 775 -53.57 27.63 -4.99
N TYR A 776 -53.98 27.22 -3.78
CA TYR A 776 -54.47 27.99 -2.61
C TYR A 776 -54.24 27.20 -1.31
N GLN A 777 -54.13 27.88 -0.17
CA GLN A 777 -54.08 27.26 1.18
C GLN A 777 -55.48 27.03 1.76
N THR A 778 -55.59 26.18 2.80
CA THR A 778 -56.31 26.41 4.10
C THR A 778 -56.28 25.10 4.93
N ARG A 779 -56.35 25.05 6.27
CA ARG A 779 -56.57 26.02 7.38
C ARG A 779 -55.41 25.87 8.41
N ILE A 780 -54.82 26.88 9.05
CA ILE A 780 -55.33 27.97 9.94
C ILE A 780 -55.76 27.48 11.35
N ASN A 781 -54.93 27.75 12.38
CA ASN A 781 -55.30 28.61 13.54
C ASN A 781 -54.16 28.87 14.55
N LEU A 782 -53.84 30.16 14.77
CA LEU A 782 -53.57 30.91 16.04
C LEU A 782 -52.68 30.34 17.20
N PRO A 783 -52.12 31.19 18.11
CA PRO A 783 -51.83 32.64 18.06
C PRO A 783 -50.36 33.02 18.43
N PRO A 784 -49.92 34.28 18.25
CA PRO A 784 -48.57 34.76 18.62
C PRO A 784 -48.48 35.44 20.00
N ILE A 785 -47.33 35.32 20.69
CA ILE A 785 -47.00 36.07 21.93
C ILE A 785 -45.54 36.59 21.88
N GLN A 786 -45.31 37.76 22.50
CA GLN A 786 -44.03 38.50 22.51
C GLN A 786 -42.98 37.91 23.49
N PRO A 787 -41.67 38.10 23.25
CA PRO A 787 -40.65 37.88 24.26
C PRO A 787 -40.68 38.99 25.32
N ARG A 788 -41.02 38.67 26.58
CA ARG A 788 -40.86 39.57 27.73
C ARG A 788 -40.30 38.83 28.97
N LYS A 789 -39.14 39.33 29.40
CA LYS A 789 -38.44 39.21 30.69
C LYS A 789 -39.10 38.38 31.82
N TYR A 790 -38.38 37.36 32.26
CA TYR A 790 -38.08 37.03 33.67
C TYR A 790 -36.68 36.39 33.69
N SER A 791 -35.65 37.06 34.20
CA SER A 791 -35.14 36.95 35.59
C SER A 791 -34.70 35.54 36.00
N LEU A 792 -33.39 35.31 36.03
CA LEU A 792 -32.77 34.24 36.80
C LEU A 792 -31.84 34.88 37.85
N SER A 793 -32.23 34.74 39.11
CA SER A 793 -31.44 35.12 40.28
C SER A 793 -31.04 33.85 41.05
N SER A 794 -30.02 33.97 41.91
CA SER A 794 -29.70 33.06 43.00
C SER A 794 -29.49 31.58 42.62
N MET A 795 -28.35 31.35 41.98
CA MET A 795 -27.17 30.82 42.70
C MET A 795 -26.09 31.92 42.64
N LEU A 796 -24.96 31.90 43.35
CA LEU A 796 -24.41 30.89 44.27
C LEU A 796 -24.82 31.10 45.74
N SER A 797 -24.46 30.11 46.57
CA SER A 797 -24.04 30.29 47.96
C SER A 797 -22.85 29.34 48.19
N ASP A 798 -21.65 29.88 48.39
CA ASP A 798 -20.43 29.08 48.60
C ASP A 798 -20.29 28.61 50.05
N GLU A 799 -19.88 27.36 50.25
CA GLU A 799 -19.27 26.82 51.48
C GLU A 799 -18.54 25.49 51.14
N TYR A 800 -17.45 25.06 51.79
CA TYR A 800 -16.25 25.76 52.27
C TYR A 800 -15.17 24.69 52.58
N VAL A 801 -13.91 24.93 52.17
CA VAL A 801 -12.64 24.62 52.88
C VAL A 801 -12.43 23.28 53.66
N ASP A 802 -11.38 22.56 53.21
CA ASP A 802 -10.44 21.67 53.94
C ASP A 802 -10.81 20.34 54.64
N LYS A 803 -9.84 19.40 54.49
CA LYS A 803 -9.31 18.39 55.43
C LYS A 803 -10.19 17.83 56.57
N PHE A 804 -10.12 16.51 56.72
CA PHE A 804 -9.60 15.94 57.98
C PHE A 804 -8.84 14.62 57.73
N ASP A 805 -7.98 14.25 58.67
CA ASP A 805 -7.24 12.99 58.69
C ASP A 805 -7.37 12.34 60.08
N SER A 806 -7.42 11.00 60.11
CA SER A 806 -7.10 10.11 61.24
C SER A 806 -7.96 10.06 62.53
N HIS A 807 -7.91 8.88 63.19
CA HIS A 807 -8.21 8.56 64.62
C HIS A 807 -9.68 8.67 65.13
N GLU A 808 -10.20 7.81 66.03
CA GLU A 808 -9.68 6.55 66.62
C GLU A 808 -10.80 5.62 67.18
N ASP A 809 -10.42 4.38 67.53
CA ASP A 809 -10.93 3.48 68.61
C ASP A 809 -12.47 3.33 68.87
N SER A 810 -13.04 2.12 69.03
CA SER A 810 -12.46 0.99 69.77
C SER A 810 -13.28 -0.33 69.71
N ARG A 811 -12.53 -1.44 69.90
CA ARG A 811 -12.88 -2.70 70.64
C ARG A 811 -14.03 -3.65 70.21
N SER A 812 -13.65 -4.94 70.28
CA SER A 812 -14.43 -6.15 70.62
C SER A 812 -15.28 -6.82 69.51
N SER A 813 -15.50 -8.15 69.49
CA SER A 813 -14.67 -9.31 69.91
C SER A 813 -15.36 -10.63 69.54
N THR A 814 -14.60 -11.74 69.38
CA THR A 814 -15.07 -13.15 69.29
C THR A 814 -15.79 -13.54 67.98
N SER A 815 -15.81 -14.80 67.49
CA SER A 815 -15.11 -16.06 67.82
C SER A 815 -15.06 -16.95 66.55
N SER A 816 -13.91 -17.41 66.04
CA SER A 816 -13.06 -18.56 66.47
C SER A 816 -13.43 -19.93 65.85
N LYS A 817 -12.40 -20.70 65.45
CA LYS A 817 -12.37 -22.19 65.27
C LYS A 817 -13.18 -22.73 64.06
N ASN A 818 -12.83 -23.86 63.42
CA ASN A 818 -11.72 -24.83 63.55
C ASN A 818 -11.39 -25.36 62.12
N SER A 819 -10.12 -25.49 61.69
CA SER A 819 -9.28 -26.72 61.75
C SER A 819 -10.03 -28.03 61.37
N ARG A 820 -9.53 -28.91 60.47
CA ARG A 820 -8.19 -29.54 60.41
C ARG A 820 -7.93 -30.25 59.05
N ASN A 821 -6.65 -30.49 58.72
CA ASN A 821 -6.06 -31.66 58.03
C ASN A 821 -6.57 -32.07 56.61
N SER A 822 -5.76 -32.64 55.69
CA SER A 822 -4.31 -32.93 55.69
C SER A 822 -3.77 -33.12 54.25
N SER A 823 -2.45 -33.03 54.11
CA SER A 823 -1.59 -33.40 52.96
C SER A 823 -1.65 -34.90 52.59
N PRO A 824 -0.89 -35.43 51.58
CA PRO A 824 -0.02 -34.76 50.58
C PRO A 824 -0.08 -35.34 49.14
N SER A 825 0.62 -34.66 48.21
CA SER A 825 1.50 -35.21 47.14
C SER A 825 1.04 -36.21 46.06
N CYS A 826 1.80 -36.13 44.95
CA CYS A 826 2.31 -37.23 44.11
C CYS A 826 1.71 -37.41 42.70
N SER A 827 2.50 -38.08 41.87
CA SER A 827 2.47 -38.06 40.41
C SER A 827 2.29 -39.44 39.76
N SER A 828 1.96 -39.43 38.47
CA SER A 828 2.04 -40.53 37.49
C SER A 828 0.95 -41.62 37.50
N CYS A 829 0.42 -41.87 36.29
CA CYS A 829 -0.22 -43.12 35.78
C CYS A 829 -1.45 -43.68 36.55
N ASN A 830 -2.57 -44.05 35.93
CA ASN A 830 -2.74 -44.61 34.58
C ASN A 830 -4.22 -44.66 34.10
N HIS A 831 -4.44 -44.92 32.81
CA HIS A 831 -5.60 -45.61 32.19
C HIS A 831 -7.08 -45.15 32.36
N ASN A 832 -7.63 -44.67 31.22
CA ASN A 832 -8.73 -45.28 30.42
C ASN A 832 -10.23 -45.34 30.87
N LEU A 833 -11.08 -44.99 29.87
CA LEU A 833 -12.42 -45.53 29.49
C LEU A 833 -13.75 -44.89 30.01
N LEU A 834 -14.55 -44.47 29.02
CA LEU A 834 -16.03 -44.58 28.85
C LEU A 834 -17.04 -43.81 29.76
N LEU A 835 -17.73 -42.83 29.14
CA LEU A 835 -19.19 -42.72 28.84
C LEU A 835 -20.27 -43.22 29.86
N PRO A 836 -21.54 -42.75 29.79
CA PRO A 836 -22.08 -41.36 29.66
C PRO A 836 -23.41 -41.09 30.46
N ARG A 837 -23.93 -39.83 30.53
CA ARG A 837 -25.36 -39.41 30.29
C ARG A 837 -25.86 -38.08 30.95
N LYS A 838 -26.55 -37.27 30.12
CA LYS A 838 -27.85 -36.54 30.29
C LYS A 838 -28.19 -35.64 31.52
N SER A 839 -28.32 -34.33 31.23
CA SER A 839 -29.50 -33.41 31.38
C SER A 839 -30.54 -33.58 32.52
N PRO A 840 -30.99 -32.45 33.12
CA PRO A 840 -32.32 -31.87 32.81
C PRO A 840 -32.29 -30.30 32.69
N SER A 841 -33.40 -29.53 32.80
CA SER A 841 -34.60 -29.38 31.93
C SER A 841 -35.72 -28.56 32.64
N ILE A 842 -36.32 -27.50 32.06
CA ILE A 842 -37.60 -26.85 32.50
C ILE A 842 -38.19 -25.91 31.41
N VAL A 843 -39.51 -25.61 31.45
CA VAL A 843 -40.35 -24.84 30.48
C VAL A 843 -41.40 -24.00 31.25
N PRO A 844 -42.15 -23.04 30.64
CA PRO A 844 -43.61 -23.29 30.41
C PRO A 844 -44.34 -22.53 29.25
N GLN A 845 -45.40 -23.16 28.68
CA GLN A 845 -46.76 -22.62 28.31
C GLN A 845 -46.97 -21.39 27.35
N ASP A 846 -48.07 -21.22 26.57
CA ASP A 846 -49.16 -22.10 26.05
C ASP A 846 -50.01 -21.45 24.91
N SER A 847 -51.02 -22.19 24.37
CA SER A 847 -52.27 -21.74 23.67
C SER A 847 -52.37 -21.73 22.10
N ASN A 848 -53.61 -21.60 21.57
CA ASN A 848 -54.11 -22.19 20.30
C ASN A 848 -54.61 -21.21 19.22
N HIS A 849 -54.66 -21.62 17.93
CA HIS A 849 -55.89 -21.71 17.11
C HIS A 849 -55.71 -22.49 15.77
N GLN A 850 -56.79 -22.70 15.00
CA GLN A 850 -56.94 -23.64 13.87
C GLN A 850 -57.26 -22.95 12.51
N LEU A 851 -56.95 -23.58 11.36
CA LEU A 851 -57.94 -24.12 10.38
C LEU A 851 -57.41 -24.51 8.97
N ASN A 852 -57.89 -25.68 8.51
CA ASN A 852 -58.23 -26.10 7.13
C ASN A 852 -57.21 -26.34 5.98
N SER A 853 -57.61 -27.29 5.12
CA SER A 853 -56.79 -28.09 4.19
C SER A 853 -57.34 -28.13 2.75
N LYS A 854 -56.52 -28.63 1.80
CA LYS A 854 -56.86 -29.42 0.58
C LYS A 854 -55.53 -29.82 -0.11
N ARG A 855 -55.08 -31.09 -0.12
CA ARG A 855 -55.52 -32.30 -0.87
C ARG A 855 -55.36 -32.24 -2.40
N TYR A 856 -54.45 -33.06 -2.93
CA TYR A 856 -54.38 -33.58 -4.31
C TYR A 856 -54.57 -35.12 -4.29
N PRO A 857 -55.13 -35.76 -5.34
CA PRO A 857 -55.19 -37.22 -5.48
C PRO A 857 -54.25 -37.82 -6.54
N GLN A 858 -53.76 -39.04 -6.28
CA GLN A 858 -53.27 -40.04 -7.23
C GLN A 858 -54.39 -41.08 -7.44
N PRO A 859 -54.52 -41.78 -8.60
CA PRO A 859 -53.87 -43.11 -8.78
C PRO A 859 -53.64 -43.47 -10.29
N PRO A 860 -53.37 -44.75 -10.74
CA PRO A 860 -53.05 -46.00 -10.02
C PRO A 860 -51.74 -46.71 -10.48
N LEU A 861 -51.46 -47.87 -9.86
CA LEU A 861 -50.39 -48.84 -10.19
C LEU A 861 -50.96 -50.14 -10.82
N LEU A 862 -50.05 -51.02 -11.30
CA LEU A 862 -50.14 -52.46 -11.69
C LEU A 862 -49.67 -52.68 -13.15
N SER A 863 -48.98 -53.77 -13.54
CA SER A 863 -48.30 -54.86 -12.79
C SER A 863 -47.48 -55.76 -13.74
N ALA A 864 -46.28 -56.23 -13.35
CA ALA A 864 -45.71 -57.56 -13.68
C ALA A 864 -44.25 -57.71 -13.20
N ASN A 865 -43.85 -58.96 -12.91
CA ASN A 865 -42.51 -59.47 -12.53
C ASN A 865 -42.47 -60.94 -13.05
N PRO A 866 -41.40 -61.77 -12.92
CA PRO A 866 -39.98 -61.53 -12.59
C PRO A 866 -38.97 -62.24 -13.55
N ASN A 867 -37.65 -62.14 -13.31
CA ASN A 867 -36.77 -63.31 -13.02
C ASN A 867 -35.24 -63.05 -12.95
N GLN A 868 -34.63 -63.62 -11.90
CA GLN A 868 -33.34 -64.35 -11.80
C GLN A 868 -32.00 -63.79 -12.32
N SER A 869 -31.03 -63.74 -11.39
CA SER A 869 -29.58 -63.91 -11.58
C SER A 869 -29.19 -65.38 -11.26
N PRO A 870 -28.07 -65.99 -11.78
CA PRO A 870 -26.73 -65.75 -11.20
C PRO A 870 -25.43 -66.07 -12.05
N SER A 871 -24.29 -65.49 -11.61
CA SER A 871 -22.88 -65.97 -11.57
C SER A 871 -22.19 -66.95 -12.59
N ILE A 872 -20.92 -66.60 -12.96
CA ILE A 872 -19.73 -67.48 -13.29
C ILE A 872 -19.55 -67.94 -14.80
N SER A 873 -18.41 -68.58 -15.18
CA SER A 873 -17.58 -68.19 -16.36
C SER A 873 -16.84 -69.25 -17.24
N SER A 874 -16.49 -68.88 -18.50
CA SER A 874 -15.44 -69.42 -19.45
C SER A 874 -15.80 -70.69 -20.31
N PRO A 875 -15.01 -71.20 -21.33
CA PRO A 875 -13.69 -70.79 -21.91
C PRO A 875 -13.37 -70.99 -23.47
N ARG A 876 -12.40 -70.20 -24.02
CA ARG A 876 -11.43 -70.50 -25.17
C ARG A 876 -12.03 -70.77 -26.60
N ARG A 877 -11.34 -71.13 -27.74
CA ARG A 877 -9.94 -71.55 -28.10
C ARG A 877 -9.56 -71.43 -29.63
N SER A 878 -8.34 -70.95 -29.97
CA SER A 878 -7.43 -71.22 -31.16
C SER A 878 -7.90 -71.10 -32.65
N THR A 879 -7.09 -70.54 -33.56
CA THR A 879 -5.95 -71.28 -34.21
C THR A 879 -4.71 -70.45 -34.67
N ILE A 880 -4.39 -70.40 -35.98
CA ILE A 880 -3.03 -70.53 -36.61
C ILE A 880 -3.10 -69.93 -38.04
N SER A 881 -2.11 -69.32 -38.71
CA SER A 881 -0.75 -68.77 -38.44
C SER A 881 -0.53 -67.60 -39.48
N HIS A 882 0.61 -67.19 -40.08
CA HIS A 882 2.08 -67.48 -40.16
C HIS A 882 2.75 -66.19 -40.73
N SER A 883 4.03 -66.00 -41.09
CA SER A 883 5.35 -66.70 -41.07
C SER A 883 6.46 -65.63 -41.28
N VAL A 884 7.65 -65.98 -41.79
CA VAL A 884 8.70 -65.07 -42.33
C VAL A 884 9.46 -64.25 -41.26
N HIS A 885 10.18 -63.19 -41.66
CA HIS A 885 11.58 -62.87 -41.32
C HIS A 885 11.83 -61.35 -41.50
N ASP A 886 12.83 -60.65 -40.94
CA ASP A 886 13.81 -60.88 -39.84
C ASP A 886 14.38 -59.47 -39.45
N SER A 887 15.36 -59.21 -38.57
CA SER A 887 16.26 -60.06 -37.75
C SER A 887 16.30 -59.58 -36.28
N PRO A 888 17.38 -59.71 -35.46
CA PRO A 888 17.23 -60.68 -34.38
C PRO A 888 17.30 -60.08 -32.95
N THR A 889 16.24 -60.41 -32.20
CA THR A 889 16.25 -60.79 -30.77
C THR A 889 16.62 -59.77 -29.67
N SER A 890 15.90 -59.70 -28.54
CA SER A 890 14.55 -60.22 -28.21
C SER A 890 14.02 -59.72 -26.85
N LYS A 891 12.74 -59.28 -26.82
CA LYS A 891 11.68 -59.57 -25.79
C LYS A 891 11.96 -59.24 -24.29
N ARG A 892 10.99 -58.86 -23.44
CA ARG A 892 9.53 -58.66 -23.57
C ARG A 892 8.98 -57.76 -22.42
N SER A 893 7.70 -57.43 -22.49
CA SER A 893 6.94 -56.59 -21.54
C SER A 893 6.14 -57.37 -20.46
N SER A 894 5.99 -56.82 -19.25
CA SER A 894 4.82 -57.05 -18.37
C SER A 894 4.69 -55.95 -17.28
N LEU A 895 3.58 -55.95 -16.53
CA LEU A 895 3.25 -54.94 -15.51
C LEU A 895 4.00 -55.10 -14.17
N SER A 896 4.23 -53.94 -13.54
CA SER A 896 4.03 -53.61 -12.11
C SER A 896 4.71 -54.37 -10.94
N THR A 897 4.84 -53.62 -9.85
CA THR A 897 4.88 -54.04 -8.43
C THR A 897 6.11 -54.79 -7.87
N ARG A 898 6.93 -53.98 -7.18
CA ARG A 898 7.37 -54.13 -5.77
C ARG A 898 8.52 -55.09 -5.39
N THR A 899 9.35 -54.50 -4.52
CA THR A 899 9.98 -55.02 -3.28
C THR A 899 11.32 -55.79 -3.26
N PHE A 900 12.22 -55.21 -2.45
CA PHE A 900 13.16 -55.82 -1.50
C PHE A 900 14.49 -56.48 -1.94
N ARG A 901 15.58 -55.74 -1.60
CA ARG A 901 16.75 -56.14 -0.78
C ARG A 901 17.87 -57.06 -1.35
N SER A 902 19.05 -56.43 -1.45
CA SER A 902 20.31 -56.72 -0.73
C SER A 902 21.33 -57.78 -1.20
N ASN A 903 22.54 -57.25 -1.46
CA ASN A 903 23.88 -57.71 -1.03
C ASN A 903 24.62 -58.85 -1.76
N SER A 904 25.96 -58.82 -1.58
CA SER A 904 27.04 -59.76 -1.99
C SER A 904 27.51 -59.66 -3.47
N GLN A 905 28.81 -59.86 -3.83
CA GLN A 905 30.06 -59.97 -3.05
C GLN A 905 31.36 -59.79 -3.92
N ILE A 906 32.38 -59.08 -3.38
CA ILE A 906 33.85 -59.38 -3.36
C ILE A 906 34.73 -59.46 -4.65
N SER A 907 36.02 -59.08 -4.48
CA SER A 907 37.26 -59.34 -5.29
C SER A 907 37.51 -58.52 -6.59
N ASP A 908 38.74 -58.11 -6.96
CA ASP A 908 40.04 -58.11 -6.23
C ASP A 908 41.12 -57.14 -6.80
N ASN A 909 42.06 -56.74 -5.93
CA ASN A 909 43.51 -56.44 -6.15
C ASN A 909 44.04 -55.66 -7.39
N THR A 910 44.54 -54.42 -7.20
CA THR A 910 45.99 -54.05 -7.06
C THR A 910 46.26 -52.52 -7.11
N SER A 911 47.39 -52.08 -6.56
CA SER A 911 47.91 -50.67 -6.51
C SER A 911 49.36 -50.64 -7.10
N PRO A 912 50.23 -49.58 -7.04
CA PRO A 912 50.43 -48.48 -6.04
C PRO A 912 50.12 -47.08 -6.68
N ILE A 913 50.67 -45.88 -6.39
CA ILE A 913 51.85 -45.33 -5.66
C ILE A 913 51.45 -44.05 -4.85
N LYS A 914 52.36 -43.62 -3.96
CA LYS A 914 52.38 -42.43 -3.06
C LYS A 914 52.61 -41.09 -3.82
N THR A 915 52.56 -39.87 -3.25
CA THR A 915 53.01 -39.37 -1.91
C THR A 915 52.28 -38.07 -1.49
N ASP A 916 52.23 -37.60 -0.23
CA ASP A 916 52.30 -38.15 1.14
C ASP A 916 51.85 -36.99 2.10
N TYR A 917 52.30 -36.89 3.36
CA TYR A 917 51.90 -35.88 4.38
C TYR A 917 53.09 -35.48 5.30
N PRO A 918 53.00 -34.38 6.08
CA PRO A 918 52.99 -34.53 7.56
C PRO A 918 52.21 -33.42 8.35
N GLN A 919 52.06 -33.46 9.69
CA GLN A 919 51.57 -34.51 10.62
C GLN A 919 51.37 -33.94 12.07
N LEU A 920 50.98 -34.79 13.03
CA LEU A 920 50.87 -34.65 14.51
C LEU A 920 49.43 -34.31 15.04
N ILE A 921 48.64 -35.18 15.72
CA ILE A 921 48.81 -36.11 16.88
C ILE A 921 48.62 -35.36 18.22
N GLN A 922 47.84 -35.76 19.26
CA GLN A 922 47.43 -37.05 19.89
C GLN A 922 45.91 -37.01 20.28
N GLN A 923 45.06 -38.07 20.33
CA GLN A 923 44.97 -39.26 21.22
C GLN A 923 44.79 -38.94 22.74
N THR A 924 44.01 -39.65 23.58
CA THR A 924 43.51 -41.06 23.52
C THR A 924 42.24 -41.34 24.39
N THR A 925 41.39 -42.31 23.96
CA THR A 925 40.53 -43.29 24.70
C THR A 925 40.08 -43.15 26.18
N GLY A 926 38.87 -43.63 26.50
CA GLY A 926 38.50 -44.14 27.85
C GLY A 926 37.03 -44.57 28.00
N SER A 927 36.70 -45.58 28.83
CA SER A 927 35.33 -46.12 28.97
C SER A 927 34.93 -46.62 30.36
N SER A 928 33.63 -46.46 30.68
CA SER A 928 32.80 -47.29 31.59
C SER A 928 32.82 -47.10 33.13
N LEU A 929 31.60 -47.02 33.67
CA LEU A 929 31.07 -47.65 34.92
C LEU A 929 31.48 -47.20 36.35
N VAL A 930 30.42 -46.98 37.16
CA VAL A 930 30.19 -47.45 38.57
C VAL A 930 30.53 -46.55 39.80
N LYS A 931 29.43 -46.06 40.42
CA LYS A 931 29.07 -45.93 41.87
C LYS A 931 29.82 -45.00 42.86
N SER A 932 29.01 -44.07 43.41
CA SER A 932 28.76 -43.75 44.85
C SER A 932 29.85 -43.20 45.79
N GLY A 933 29.50 -42.18 46.59
CA GLY A 933 30.23 -41.81 47.82
C GLY A 933 29.75 -40.52 48.50
N ASN A 934 29.00 -40.62 49.61
CA ASN A 934 28.48 -39.53 50.45
C ASN A 934 29.59 -38.52 50.90
N SER A 935 29.28 -37.25 51.18
CA SER A 935 28.66 -36.86 52.46
C SER A 935 28.30 -35.36 52.59
N THR A 936 27.42 -35.05 53.54
CA THR A 936 27.04 -33.69 54.00
C THR A 936 27.32 -33.60 55.52
N PRO A 937 27.44 -32.40 56.12
CA PRO A 937 26.23 -31.81 56.73
C PRO A 937 26.15 -30.26 56.83
N ARG A 938 24.91 -29.75 56.74
CA ARG A 938 24.22 -28.74 57.59
C ARG A 938 25.06 -27.61 58.25
N HIS A 939 24.62 -26.34 58.18
CA HIS A 939 23.53 -25.87 59.06
C HIS A 939 22.62 -24.78 58.45
N SER A 940 21.62 -24.35 59.22
CA SER A 940 20.40 -23.63 58.78
C SER A 940 20.12 -22.34 59.58
N LEU A 941 19.27 -21.45 59.04
CA LEU A 941 18.42 -20.37 59.65
C LEU A 941 18.22 -19.24 58.59
N GLN A 942 17.13 -18.46 58.48
CA GLN A 942 15.74 -18.57 58.98
C GLN A 942 14.79 -17.75 58.05
N SER A 943 13.49 -17.67 58.36
CA SER A 943 12.43 -17.02 57.59
C SER A 943 12.31 -15.50 57.76
N GLY A 944 11.78 -14.79 56.74
CA GLY A 944 11.34 -13.39 56.83
C GLY A 944 10.19 -13.06 55.87
N TYR A 945 9.34 -12.11 56.24
CA TYR A 945 8.14 -11.67 55.49
C TYR A 945 8.07 -10.12 55.49
N ARG A 946 7.28 -9.55 54.56
CA ARG A 946 6.81 -8.15 54.44
C ARG A 946 7.71 -7.07 53.78
N THR A 947 7.28 -6.68 52.57
CA THR A 947 6.68 -5.38 52.18
C THR A 947 7.23 -4.00 52.62
N ILE A 948 7.02 -3.04 51.68
CA ILE A 948 6.88 -1.56 51.69
C ILE A 948 8.09 -0.60 51.67
N ASN A 949 7.99 0.32 50.68
CA ASN A 949 8.26 1.77 50.68
C ASN A 949 9.66 2.39 50.45
N SER A 950 9.70 3.17 49.35
CA SER A 950 10.26 4.54 49.19
C SER A 950 11.61 4.93 49.83
N SER A 951 12.54 5.42 48.99
CA SER A 951 12.99 6.84 48.98
C SER A 951 14.01 7.16 47.86
N TYR A 952 14.12 8.45 47.54
CA TYR A 952 15.20 9.11 46.76
C TYR A 952 16.56 9.06 47.51
N PRO A 953 17.75 9.41 46.91
CA PRO A 953 17.94 10.35 45.79
C PRO A 953 18.97 9.99 44.70
N ILE A 954 19.09 10.91 43.72
CA ILE A 954 20.15 11.01 42.71
C ILE A 954 21.39 11.72 43.30
N PRO A 955 22.61 11.29 42.93
CA PRO A 955 23.77 12.18 42.89
C PRO A 955 24.31 12.38 41.45
N LEU A 956 24.38 13.65 41.03
CA LEU A 956 25.50 14.19 40.23
C LEU A 956 26.72 14.25 41.19
N GLN A 957 28.02 14.20 40.86
CA GLN A 957 28.85 14.17 39.63
C GLN A 957 30.30 13.80 40.11
N VAL A 958 31.38 13.52 39.34
CA VAL A 958 31.76 13.57 37.91
C VAL A 958 32.94 12.58 37.66
N GLU A 959 33.61 12.63 36.50
CA GLU A 959 34.97 12.09 36.20
C GLU A 959 35.20 10.57 36.00
N GLU A 960 36.38 10.26 35.43
CA GLU A 960 36.97 8.94 35.10
C GLU A 960 36.18 7.96 34.19
N ALA A 961 35.88 8.37 32.94
CA ALA A 961 35.50 7.43 31.86
C ALA A 961 36.27 7.59 30.53
N SER A 962 37.11 8.62 30.36
CA SER A 962 37.74 8.98 29.08
C SER A 962 39.04 8.25 28.73
N SER A 963 39.33 7.09 29.35
CA SER A 963 40.66 6.42 29.30
C SER A 963 40.69 5.08 28.56
N LYS A 964 39.62 4.66 27.87
CA LYS A 964 39.56 3.35 27.17
C LYS A 964 39.01 3.38 25.73
N LEU A 965 39.10 4.52 25.03
CA LEU A 965 38.70 4.64 23.62
C LEU A 965 39.80 5.21 22.69
N HIS A 966 41.07 5.04 23.05
CA HIS A 966 42.21 5.47 22.21
C HIS A 966 43.02 4.29 21.60
N ASP A 967 43.01 3.11 22.24
CA ASP A 967 43.90 1.98 21.92
C ASP A 967 43.46 1.04 20.77
N LEU A 968 42.37 1.35 20.06
CA LEU A 968 41.86 0.52 18.95
C LEU A 968 41.81 1.23 17.58
N LYS A 969 42.68 2.24 17.38
CA LYS A 969 42.95 2.83 16.06
C LYS A 969 44.39 2.69 15.56
N LEU A 970 45.24 1.92 16.25
CA LEU A 970 46.64 1.64 15.85
C LEU A 970 46.88 0.14 15.62
N LYS A 971 46.20 -0.42 14.61
CA LYS A 971 46.51 -1.73 13.99
C LYS A 971 45.76 -1.88 12.66
N ASN A 972 46.37 -1.38 11.58
CA ASN A 972 46.20 -1.74 10.15
C ASN A 972 46.79 -0.71 9.17
N VAL A 973 47.72 0.14 9.63
CA VAL A 973 48.66 0.85 8.75
C VAL A 973 50.04 0.22 8.93
N ASP A 974 50.25 -0.94 8.28
CA ASP A 974 51.57 -1.43 7.82
C ASP A 974 51.45 -2.85 7.24
N ARG A 975 51.18 -2.93 5.92
CA ARG A 975 51.53 -4.08 5.05
C ARG A 975 51.25 -3.76 3.58
N LEU A 976 52.19 -3.05 2.94
CA LEU A 976 52.66 -3.26 1.56
C LEU A 976 53.65 -2.16 1.13
N LYS A 977 54.90 -2.30 1.56
CA LYS A 977 56.07 -1.80 0.83
C LYS A 977 56.96 -2.98 0.54
N LEU A 978 57.20 -3.27 -0.74
CA LEU A 978 58.36 -4.03 -1.19
C LEU A 978 58.63 -3.74 -2.68
N ASP A 979 59.80 -3.18 -2.92
CA ASP A 979 60.61 -3.15 -4.14
C ASP A 979 59.99 -2.71 -5.47
N THR A 980 60.04 -1.39 -5.68
CA THR A 980 60.41 -0.83 -6.98
C THR A 980 61.80 -1.30 -7.44
N LYS A 981 61.95 -1.66 -8.72
CA LYS A 981 63.27 -1.67 -9.39
C LYS A 981 63.33 -0.57 -10.46
N LEU A 982 64.50 0.05 -10.60
CA LEU A 982 64.80 1.12 -11.55
C LEU A 982 64.91 0.56 -12.99
N GLY A 983 64.79 1.36 -14.07
CA GLY A 983 64.53 2.80 -14.17
C GLY A 983 65.10 3.42 -15.47
N ASN A 984 65.13 4.76 -15.56
CA ASN A 984 65.59 5.60 -16.70
C ASN A 984 64.59 5.62 -17.89
N ILE A 985 64.45 6.66 -18.73
CA ILE A 985 65.25 7.85 -19.10
C ILE A 985 64.30 9.08 -19.10
N ILE A 986 64.44 10.11 -18.24
CA ILE A 986 65.26 11.36 -18.36
C ILE A 986 64.69 12.47 -19.31
N ASN A 987 64.19 13.55 -18.66
CA ASN A 987 64.21 14.99 -18.96
C ASN A 987 63.57 15.67 -20.21
N ASN A 988 62.90 16.80 -19.91
CA ASN A 988 62.74 18.05 -20.70
C ASN A 988 61.84 18.01 -21.97
N THR A 989 61.23 19.09 -22.48
CA THR A 989 61.33 20.55 -22.14
C THR A 989 59.95 21.27 -22.26
N SER A 990 59.94 22.61 -22.22
CA SER A 990 58.77 23.50 -22.05
C SER A 990 58.14 24.08 -23.34
N GLN A 991 56.97 24.70 -23.15
CA GLN A 991 56.41 25.88 -23.85
C GLN A 991 55.57 25.78 -25.15
N GLU A 992 54.44 26.52 -25.09
CA GLU A 992 53.88 27.45 -26.10
C GLU A 992 52.87 27.05 -27.22
N ASN A 993 51.64 27.57 -27.02
CA ASN A 993 50.93 28.55 -27.87
C ASN A 993 49.99 28.18 -29.05
N LEU A 994 48.77 28.77 -28.94
CA LEU A 994 47.96 29.48 -29.97
C LEU A 994 47.14 28.73 -31.06
N ILE A 995 45.82 28.70 -30.81
CA ILE A 995 44.73 29.40 -31.57
C ILE A 995 44.41 29.06 -33.06
N SER A 996 43.09 29.04 -33.33
CA SER A 996 42.34 29.32 -34.59
C SER A 996 41.88 28.16 -35.50
N SER A 997 40.88 28.48 -36.32
CA SER A 997 40.01 27.62 -37.13
C SER A 997 40.21 27.82 -38.64
N PRO A 998 39.61 26.94 -39.48
CA PRO A 998 38.72 27.42 -40.55
C PRO A 998 37.37 26.67 -40.57
N THR A 999 36.24 27.11 -41.17
CA THR A 999 35.88 27.80 -42.44
C THR A 999 36.07 26.99 -43.74
N SER A 1000 35.23 27.27 -44.75
CA SER A 1000 34.82 26.34 -45.82
C SER A 1000 34.70 27.01 -47.20
N LEU A 1001 34.77 26.20 -48.30
CA LEU A 1001 33.85 26.20 -49.48
C LEU A 1001 34.46 25.60 -50.80
N HIS A 1002 33.54 25.27 -51.75
CA HIS A 1002 33.70 25.19 -53.23
C HIS A 1002 34.41 23.95 -53.86
N ILE A 1003 33.74 23.12 -54.72
CA ILE A 1003 33.46 23.20 -56.21
C ILE A 1003 34.38 22.20 -56.98
N ASN A 1004 34.07 21.47 -58.06
CA ASN A 1004 32.92 21.24 -59.01
C ASN A 1004 33.17 19.89 -59.76
N SER A 1005 32.41 19.34 -60.73
CA SER A 1005 30.96 19.26 -61.08
C SER A 1005 30.79 18.51 -62.43
N SER A 1006 29.78 17.64 -62.64
CA SER A 1006 29.46 17.07 -63.98
C SER A 1006 28.02 16.54 -64.11
N ASN A 1007 27.40 16.72 -65.28
CA ASN A 1007 25.99 16.40 -65.59
C ASN A 1007 25.81 15.21 -66.57
N LEU A 1008 24.60 14.65 -66.63
CA LEU A 1008 23.78 14.27 -67.81
C LEU A 1008 22.43 13.70 -67.25
N MET A 1009 21.26 14.31 -67.50
CA MET A 1009 20.35 14.14 -68.67
C MET A 1009 19.71 12.74 -68.78
N THR A 1010 18.40 12.57 -69.10
CA THR A 1010 17.39 13.44 -69.74
C THR A 1010 15.96 13.27 -69.16
N ASP A 1011 15.10 14.29 -69.30
CA ASP A 1011 13.69 14.28 -69.84
C ASP A 1011 12.64 13.21 -69.41
N ASN A 1012 11.31 13.43 -69.39
CA ASN A 1012 10.37 14.59 -69.39
C ASN A 1012 8.95 14.00 -69.11
N THR A 1013 7.78 14.65 -69.03
CA THR A 1013 7.26 16.03 -69.29
C THR A 1013 5.94 16.23 -68.49
N ASP A 1014 5.48 17.48 -68.32
CA ASP A 1014 4.06 17.93 -68.31
C ASP A 1014 3.03 17.43 -67.24
N ASN A 1015 1.97 18.18 -66.86
CA ASN A 1015 1.73 19.64 -66.78
C ASN A 1015 0.38 19.92 -66.05
N LYS A 1016 0.14 21.18 -65.60
CA LYS A 1016 -1.17 21.79 -65.24
C LYS A 1016 -1.92 21.20 -64.01
N ASN A 1017 -2.78 21.94 -63.29
CA ASN A 1017 -3.25 23.33 -63.44
C ASN A 1017 -3.60 23.98 -62.07
N ASN A 1018 -3.69 25.32 -62.04
CA ASN A 1018 -4.16 26.11 -60.89
C ASN A 1018 -5.70 26.10 -60.74
N SER A 1019 -6.24 26.35 -59.54
CA SER A 1019 -6.94 27.62 -59.19
C SER A 1019 -8.01 27.51 -58.06
N LEU A 1020 -7.99 28.45 -57.09
CA LEU A 1020 -9.11 29.16 -56.40
C LEU A 1020 -10.37 28.37 -55.87
N ASP A 1021 -11.14 28.81 -54.85
CA ASP A 1021 -11.13 30.07 -54.07
C ASP A 1021 -11.61 29.91 -52.58
N LEU A 1022 -11.55 31.03 -51.86
CA LEU A 1022 -12.05 31.37 -50.51
C LEU A 1022 -13.39 30.75 -50.03
N THR A 1023 -13.45 30.43 -48.73
CA THR A 1023 -14.21 31.26 -47.74
C THR A 1023 -13.95 30.87 -46.27
N LYS A 1024 -14.34 31.75 -45.33
CA LYS A 1024 -13.97 31.71 -43.90
C LYS A 1024 -14.96 30.91 -43.03
N ARG A 1025 -14.45 30.18 -42.02
CA ARG A 1025 -14.88 30.36 -40.61
C ARG A 1025 -13.97 29.67 -39.58
N SER A 1026 -13.87 30.30 -38.42
CA SER A 1026 -13.01 29.96 -37.27
C SER A 1026 -13.44 28.71 -36.51
N LYS A 1027 -12.47 27.87 -36.10
CA LYS A 1027 -12.61 26.96 -34.95
C LYS A 1027 -11.34 26.91 -34.09
N ILE A 1028 -11.58 27.10 -32.80
CA ILE A 1028 -10.91 26.57 -31.59
C ILE A 1028 -9.66 25.70 -31.84
N LEU A 1029 -8.55 26.09 -31.20
CA LEU A 1029 -7.35 25.25 -31.06
C LEU A 1029 -7.59 24.12 -30.06
N SER A 1030 -7.43 22.88 -30.51
CA SER A 1030 -7.27 21.69 -29.68
C SER A 1030 -6.12 20.86 -30.26
N ILE A 1031 -5.03 20.72 -29.51
CA ILE A 1031 -3.81 20.05 -29.98
C ILE A 1031 -4.06 18.54 -30.11
N PRO A 1032 -3.84 17.92 -31.30
CA PRO A 1032 -4.01 16.49 -31.47
C PRO A 1032 -2.77 15.74 -30.97
N ILE A 1033 -2.99 14.76 -30.09
CA ILE A 1033 -1.97 13.76 -29.72
C ILE A 1033 -1.79 12.83 -30.92
N LEU A 1034 -0.55 12.67 -31.38
CA LEU A 1034 -0.24 11.80 -32.52
C LEU A 1034 -0.34 10.33 -32.13
N SER A 1035 -1.12 9.57 -32.90
CA SER A 1035 -1.20 8.12 -32.80
C SER A 1035 -0.96 7.47 -34.17
N SER A 1036 -0.47 6.23 -34.14
CA SER A 1036 -0.23 5.34 -35.28
C SER A 1036 0.84 5.73 -36.32
N ARG A 1037 1.75 4.79 -36.58
CA ARG A 1037 2.43 4.63 -37.87
C ARG A 1037 2.33 3.15 -38.28
N VAL A 1038 1.15 2.76 -38.78
CA VAL A 1038 1.04 1.48 -39.51
C VAL A 1038 1.78 1.63 -40.82
N ARG A 1039 2.81 0.81 -41.06
CA ARG A 1039 3.43 0.67 -42.38
C ARG A 1039 2.87 -0.57 -43.07
N HIS A 1040 2.03 -0.35 -44.08
CA HIS A 1040 1.94 -1.30 -45.18
C HIS A 1040 3.23 -1.27 -45.99
N ASN A 1041 3.62 -2.43 -46.51
CA ASN A 1041 4.24 -2.55 -47.83
C ASN A 1041 3.85 -3.91 -48.43
N SER A 1042 4.06 -4.03 -49.74
CA SER A 1042 3.73 -5.17 -50.60
C SER A 1042 4.42 -6.48 -50.21
#